data_AF-A0A1R1IBI3-F1
#
_entry.id   AF-A0A1R1IBI3-F1
#
_cell.length_a   1.000
_cell.length_b   1.000
_cell.length_c   1.000
_cell.angle_alpha   90.00
_cell.angle_beta   90.00
_cell.angle_gamma   90.00
#
_symmetry.space_group_name_H-M   'P 1'
#
loop_
_entity.id
_entity.type
_entity.pdbx_description
1 polymer ?
#
loop_
_entity_poly.entity_id
_entity_poly.type
_entity_poly.pdbx_seq_one_letter_code
_entity_poly.pdbx_strand_id
1 'polypeptide(L)'
;MTAKGISVAWRHCLLAFLLQLTLVAGLPASQESPQVLVLMSYHHGYSWEDRILDGFEEWGGVTASRPVLHVEWMDTKRHREQESRLRFARYLTEKHAGRRFDLVVTVDDNALEFAVQQRDMFAGTPIIFGGINGDPNQITAGRPGVTGVAERFDLVRTLRLALVLHPEVKRLVFLTTADESGAGIREHVAGAMERLDPGIQVEHWVTRYLAEVDGRLPDLGNDTLLFALGSQPQKEGGRPFSPEELVAYVHARTSRPVYSDLDATVGRGALGGYMNSGLENGRLMARMAQYVLAGQRPEEIPIVYEPPQALVFDYRELQRFGITGNDLPQGSQLLNRPPSIFDPEYRNTLLSFSAIVTLLLLLLAGVLIRGRILASRHAALHHQATHDDLTGLPNRAWLNEQLVRGKWGGGQAMALVMMDVNRFKLINDTYGHSFGDEVVSAVAERLAGIQEGRTQLIRFSGDSFVILRRLDDPMYLADLCDQCAHIMVEPFHVSGHRLSISAAFGATLAAPGEIDRDRLLREADTAMHEAKQERGNHVVVFDRDIHERALRQFRLEAWLPNAVANSEIQVYFQPIVDANSGGIAGFEALARWQHPELGWVPPPEFIRAAIESGCIRDLTLGMLRSASKAFKPYLEKPSRPYLGVNVSVSDINAEEFPVRVAAILAEEGIPAERLVLEVTEDMLLGDVGNVTQVLGRLRELGLRVAIDDFGTGYSSMSYLSSFMVNIIKIDQSFVRNLTTSSSDQKIVRAIASMAADLELSVVTEGVETAEQLELLQQMGCRLLQGYFYGRPQPADSWLGDKGLEFAAYSTPCDAR
;
A
#
# COMPACT_ATOMS: atom_id res chain seq x y z
N MET A 1 -11.99 20.52 -13.43
CA MET A 1 -13.41 20.61 -13.01
C MET A 1 -13.47 21.19 -11.60
N THR A 2 -14.23 22.27 -11.43
CA THR A 2 -14.24 23.16 -10.27
C THR A 2 -14.87 22.54 -9.02
N ALA A 3 -14.19 22.73 -7.87
CA ALA A 3 -14.67 22.45 -6.53
C ALA A 3 -15.83 23.39 -6.14
N LYS A 4 -17.08 23.01 -6.49
CA LYS A 4 -18.32 23.70 -6.07
C LYS A 4 -19.50 22.72 -5.96
N GLY A 5 -19.29 21.54 -5.36
CA GLY A 5 -20.29 20.47 -5.36
C GLY A 5 -20.83 19.99 -4.00
N ILE A 6 -20.32 20.45 -2.85
CA ILE A 6 -20.62 19.79 -1.55
C ILE A 6 -21.42 20.67 -0.56
N SER A 7 -21.80 21.92 -0.89
CA SER A 7 -22.35 22.83 0.14
C SER A 7 -23.88 22.94 0.24
N VAL A 8 -24.68 22.23 -0.57
CA VAL A 8 -26.14 22.44 -0.60
C VAL A 8 -26.90 21.39 0.21
N ALA A 9 -26.55 20.10 0.08
CA ALA A 9 -27.24 19.01 0.76
C ALA A 9 -27.08 19.08 2.30
N TRP A 10 -25.89 19.42 2.79
CA TRP A 10 -25.63 19.55 4.23
C TRP A 10 -26.35 20.73 4.89
N ARG A 11 -26.59 21.83 4.15
CA ARG A 11 -27.36 22.97 4.65
C ARG A 11 -28.85 22.64 4.79
N HIS A 12 -29.38 21.78 3.93
CA HIS A 12 -30.79 21.37 4.00
C HIS A 12 -31.05 20.41 5.16
N CYS A 13 -30.10 19.51 5.45
CA CYS A 13 -30.20 18.64 6.63
C CYS A 13 -30.08 19.43 7.95
N LEU A 14 -29.23 20.45 8.02
CA LEU A 14 -29.10 21.29 9.22
C LEU A 14 -30.32 22.20 9.44
N LEU A 15 -30.91 22.73 8.37
CA LEU A 15 -32.14 23.52 8.47
C LEU A 15 -33.35 22.67 8.87
N ALA A 16 -33.45 21.45 8.37
CA ALA A 16 -34.50 20.51 8.76
C ALA A 16 -34.39 20.09 10.24
N PHE A 17 -33.16 19.95 10.75
CA PHE A 17 -32.90 19.66 12.16
C PHE A 17 -33.22 20.85 13.08
N LEU A 18 -32.97 22.09 12.63
CA LEU A 18 -33.29 23.31 13.39
C LEU A 18 -34.78 23.70 13.32
N LEU A 19 -35.50 23.36 12.25
CA LEU A 19 -36.94 23.57 12.16
C LEU A 19 -37.75 22.59 13.02
N GLN A 20 -37.21 21.39 13.31
CA GLN A 20 -37.83 20.46 14.27
C GLN A 20 -37.66 20.90 15.73
N LEU A 21 -36.74 21.82 16.01
CA LEU A 21 -36.49 22.38 17.35
C LEU A 21 -37.29 23.66 17.66
N THR A 22 -38.03 24.22 16.70
CA THR A 22 -38.75 25.51 16.86
C THR A 22 -40.28 25.39 16.84
N LEU A 23 -40.83 24.18 16.88
CA LEU A 23 -42.28 23.90 16.93
C LEU A 23 -42.81 23.45 18.31
N VAL A 24 -42.08 23.78 19.37
CA VAL A 24 -42.54 23.63 20.77
C VAL A 24 -42.44 24.99 21.47
N ALA A 25 -43.32 25.92 21.12
CA ALA A 25 -43.50 27.16 21.86
C ALA A 25 -44.95 27.66 21.70
N GLY A 26 -45.82 27.09 22.53
CA GLY A 26 -47.22 27.45 22.65
C GLY A 26 -47.82 26.75 23.86
N LEU A 27 -47.24 26.96 25.05
CA LEU A 27 -47.85 26.51 26.30
C LEU A 27 -49.02 27.46 26.63
N PRO A 28 -50.24 26.94 26.88
CA PRO A 28 -51.31 27.75 27.44
C PRO A 28 -50.96 28.14 28.89
N ALA A 29 -51.53 29.26 29.34
CA ALA A 29 -51.32 29.84 30.67
C ALA A 29 -51.50 28.81 31.80
N SER A 30 -50.66 28.91 32.83
CA SER A 30 -50.64 28.05 34.02
C SER A 30 -52.00 28.04 34.74
N GLN A 31 -52.80 26.99 34.53
CA GLN A 31 -53.77 26.56 35.54
C GLN A 31 -52.97 26.01 36.73
N GLU A 32 -53.23 26.54 37.93
CA GLU A 32 -52.66 25.97 39.17
C GLU A 32 -52.99 24.48 39.24
N SER A 33 -51.98 23.66 39.51
CA SER A 33 -52.17 22.22 39.64
C SER A 33 -53.11 21.92 40.82
N PRO A 34 -54.13 21.05 40.64
CA PRO A 34 -55.03 20.67 41.72
C PRO A 34 -54.28 20.11 42.93
N GLN A 35 -54.70 20.47 44.13
CA GLN A 35 -54.13 20.02 45.40
C GLN A 35 -54.91 18.80 45.89
N VAL A 36 -54.26 17.64 45.94
CA VAL A 36 -54.89 16.38 46.35
C VAL A 36 -54.24 15.90 47.65
N LEU A 37 -55.05 15.70 48.69
CA LEU A 37 -54.59 15.07 49.94
C LEU A 37 -54.78 13.57 49.83
N VAL A 38 -53.74 12.79 50.09
CA VAL A 38 -53.78 11.33 50.08
C VAL A 38 -53.53 10.83 51.49
N LEU A 39 -54.54 10.21 52.09
CA LEU A 39 -54.49 9.64 53.43
C LEU A 39 -54.28 8.14 53.36
N MET A 40 -53.12 7.72 53.85
CA MET A 40 -52.67 6.33 53.91
C MET A 40 -52.92 5.77 55.30
N SER A 41 -53.63 4.64 55.38
CA SER A 41 -53.98 4.01 56.65
C SER A 41 -52.75 3.44 57.38
N TYR A 42 -51.75 3.00 56.63
CA TYR A 42 -50.55 2.35 57.15
C TYR A 42 -49.32 3.25 57.03
N HIS A 43 -48.13 2.71 57.26
CA HIS A 43 -46.85 3.42 57.16
C HIS A 43 -46.21 3.13 55.80
N HIS A 44 -45.33 4.00 55.33
CA HIS A 44 -44.55 3.74 54.10
C HIS A 44 -43.74 2.43 54.24
N GLY A 45 -43.65 1.64 53.17
CA GLY A 45 -43.00 0.32 53.20
C GLY A 45 -43.94 -0.88 53.36
N TYR A 46 -45.26 -0.64 53.49
CA TYR A 46 -46.25 -1.67 53.16
C TYR A 46 -46.53 -1.58 51.66
N SER A 47 -46.25 -2.66 50.92
CA SER A 47 -46.36 -2.67 49.46
C SER A 47 -47.74 -2.31 48.94
N TRP A 48 -48.82 -2.59 49.69
CA TRP A 48 -50.17 -2.18 49.31
C TRP A 48 -50.27 -0.66 49.11
N GLU A 49 -49.82 0.10 50.10
CA GLU A 49 -49.82 1.57 50.08
C GLU A 49 -48.85 2.10 49.01
N ASP A 50 -47.62 1.57 48.99
CA ASP A 50 -46.57 2.01 48.07
C ASP A 50 -46.99 1.77 46.62
N ARG A 51 -47.61 0.61 46.31
CA ARG A 51 -48.07 0.29 44.95
C ARG A 51 -49.29 1.10 44.53
N ILE A 52 -50.18 1.46 45.46
CA ILE A 52 -51.26 2.40 45.16
C ILE A 52 -50.67 3.76 44.76
N LEU A 53 -49.68 4.24 45.49
CA LEU A 53 -48.96 5.47 45.14
C LEU A 53 -48.27 5.37 43.78
N ASP A 54 -47.58 4.27 43.47
CA ASP A 54 -46.99 4.03 42.14
C ASP A 54 -48.06 4.16 41.03
N GLY A 55 -49.27 3.65 41.27
CA GLY A 55 -50.40 3.78 40.34
C GLY A 55 -50.86 5.23 40.14
N PHE A 56 -50.77 6.06 41.18
CA PHE A 56 -50.97 7.51 41.08
C PHE A 56 -49.79 8.23 40.44
N GLU A 57 -48.56 7.71 40.51
CA GLU A 57 -47.40 8.29 39.84
C GLU A 57 -47.47 8.14 38.32
N GLU A 58 -48.11 7.06 37.84
CA GLU A 58 -48.42 6.83 36.43
C GLU A 58 -49.57 7.70 35.89
N TRP A 59 -49.89 8.81 36.55
CA TRP A 59 -50.88 9.79 36.12
C TRP A 59 -50.63 10.26 34.67
N GLY A 60 -51.34 9.65 33.72
CA GLY A 60 -51.23 9.90 32.29
C GLY A 60 -52.55 9.66 31.56
N GLY A 61 -53.12 10.74 30.99
CA GLY A 61 -54.42 10.74 30.32
C GLY A 61 -54.93 12.15 30.02
N VAL A 62 -55.86 12.26 29.06
CA VAL A 62 -56.29 13.46 28.32
C VAL A 62 -56.57 14.69 29.23
N THR A 63 -55.72 15.73 29.12
CA THR A 63 -56.02 17.16 29.40
C THR A 63 -56.02 17.76 30.83
N ALA A 64 -55.48 17.15 31.89
CA ALA A 64 -55.33 17.84 33.19
C ALA A 64 -53.86 17.97 33.66
N SER A 65 -53.49 19.15 34.19
CA SER A 65 -52.22 19.39 34.90
C SER A 65 -52.03 18.34 35.99
N ARG A 66 -50.83 17.76 36.13
CA ARG A 66 -50.54 16.77 37.17
C ARG A 66 -50.85 17.37 38.56
N PRO A 67 -51.66 16.70 39.40
CA PRO A 67 -51.99 17.22 40.72
C PRO A 67 -50.76 17.23 41.62
N VAL A 68 -50.76 18.14 42.59
CA VAL A 68 -49.79 18.11 43.71
C VAL A 68 -50.37 17.17 44.77
N LEU A 69 -49.71 16.01 44.96
CA LEU A 69 -50.09 15.04 45.97
C LEU A 69 -49.45 15.39 47.31
N HIS A 70 -50.28 15.53 48.35
CA HIS A 70 -49.85 15.66 49.75
C HIS A 70 -50.14 14.32 50.42
N VAL A 71 -49.12 13.49 50.65
CA VAL A 71 -49.28 12.14 51.19
C VAL A 71 -49.06 12.15 52.69
N GLU A 72 -50.03 11.68 53.46
CA GLU A 72 -49.97 11.59 54.92
C GLU A 72 -50.26 10.18 55.40
N TRP A 73 -49.44 9.71 56.34
CA TRP A 73 -49.43 8.32 56.80
C TRP A 73 -49.97 8.25 58.22
N MET A 74 -51.01 7.46 58.44
CA MET A 74 -51.68 7.32 59.75
C MET A 74 -51.01 6.28 60.65
N ASP A 75 -50.27 5.31 60.08
CA ASP A 75 -49.62 4.19 60.79
C ASP A 75 -50.53 3.46 61.79
N THR A 76 -51.77 3.19 61.36
CA THR A 76 -52.83 2.63 62.24
C THR A 76 -52.50 1.23 62.73
N LYS A 77 -51.65 0.46 62.06
CA LYS A 77 -51.22 -0.87 62.53
C LYS A 77 -50.41 -0.80 63.81
N ARG A 78 -49.60 0.26 64.01
CA ARG A 78 -48.80 0.48 65.22
C ARG A 78 -49.51 1.35 66.25
N HIS A 79 -50.37 2.27 65.81
CA HIS A 79 -51.04 3.24 66.68
C HIS A 79 -52.58 3.17 66.52
N ARG A 80 -53.19 2.16 67.14
CA ARG A 80 -54.64 1.88 67.02
C ARG A 80 -55.53 2.72 67.93
N GLU A 81 -54.99 3.39 68.95
CA GLU A 81 -55.83 4.04 69.96
C GLU A 81 -56.54 5.30 69.43
N GLN A 82 -57.74 5.57 69.97
CA GLN A 82 -58.51 6.77 69.63
C GLN A 82 -57.74 8.07 69.93
N GLU A 83 -56.90 8.08 70.97
CA GLU A 83 -56.04 9.22 71.30
C GLU A 83 -55.03 9.53 70.19
N SER A 84 -54.47 8.49 69.57
CA SER A 84 -53.54 8.60 68.45
C SER A 84 -54.24 9.18 67.21
N ARG A 85 -55.50 8.79 66.94
CA ARG A 85 -56.33 9.40 65.87
C ARG A 85 -56.59 10.90 66.12
N LEU A 86 -56.87 11.30 67.37
CA LEU A 86 -57.06 12.72 67.71
C LEU A 86 -55.78 13.55 67.55
N ARG A 87 -54.62 12.99 67.94
CA ARG A 87 -53.31 13.62 67.72
C ARG A 87 -53.04 13.83 66.22
N PHE A 88 -53.34 12.82 65.40
CA PHE A 88 -53.19 12.91 63.95
C PHE A 88 -54.10 13.99 63.34
N ALA A 89 -55.36 14.10 63.78
CA ALA A 89 -56.26 15.17 63.32
C ALA A 89 -55.73 16.58 63.64
N ARG A 90 -55.17 16.78 64.85
CA ARG A 90 -54.54 18.06 65.22
C ARG A 90 -53.32 18.36 64.35
N TYR A 91 -52.44 17.36 64.17
CA TYR A 91 -51.27 17.47 63.29
C TYR A 91 -51.66 17.88 61.87
N LEU A 92 -52.66 17.21 61.28
CA LEU A 92 -53.10 17.46 59.92
C LEU A 92 -53.68 18.88 59.76
N THR A 93 -54.45 19.33 60.76
CA THR A 93 -55.02 20.68 60.82
C THR A 93 -53.93 21.75 60.89
N GLU A 94 -52.90 21.54 61.72
CA GLU A 94 -51.79 22.49 61.88
C GLU A 94 -50.88 22.51 60.64
N LYS A 95 -50.52 21.35 60.10
CA LYS A 95 -49.62 21.20 58.94
C LYS A 95 -50.20 21.83 57.67
N HIS A 96 -51.50 21.67 57.47
CA HIS A 96 -52.20 22.17 56.27
C HIS A 96 -53.06 23.41 56.55
N ALA A 97 -52.77 24.14 57.64
CA ALA A 97 -53.46 25.38 57.96
C ALA A 97 -53.44 26.36 56.76
N GLY A 98 -54.63 26.82 56.35
CA GLY A 98 -54.79 27.74 55.22
C GLY A 98 -54.71 27.11 53.82
N ARG A 99 -54.50 25.80 53.70
CA ARG A 99 -54.56 25.08 52.42
C ARG A 99 -55.99 24.61 52.14
N ARG A 100 -56.37 24.64 50.85
CA ARG A 100 -57.59 24.00 50.35
C ARG A 100 -57.19 22.82 49.47
N PHE A 101 -57.90 21.71 49.62
CA PHE A 101 -57.73 20.53 48.79
C PHE A 101 -58.91 20.42 47.83
N ASP A 102 -58.63 20.15 46.57
CA ASP A 102 -59.62 19.95 45.51
C ASP A 102 -60.20 18.52 45.56
N LEU A 103 -59.45 17.58 46.16
CA LEU A 103 -59.83 16.18 46.32
C LEU A 103 -59.11 15.56 47.52
N VAL A 104 -59.78 14.67 48.24
CA VAL A 104 -59.17 13.78 49.23
C VAL A 104 -59.22 12.35 48.71
N VAL A 105 -58.10 11.65 48.78
CA VAL A 105 -57.97 10.23 48.48
C VAL A 105 -57.71 9.49 49.79
N THR A 106 -58.43 8.40 50.04
CA THR A 106 -58.26 7.57 51.24
C THR A 106 -57.98 6.14 50.86
N VAL A 107 -56.95 5.54 51.45
CA VAL A 107 -56.60 4.13 51.25
C VAL A 107 -56.93 3.34 52.51
N ASP A 108 -57.76 2.31 52.37
CA ASP A 108 -58.28 1.42 53.43
C ASP A 108 -59.32 2.08 54.37
N ASP A 109 -60.02 1.24 55.14
CA ASP A 109 -61.18 1.57 55.98
C ASP A 109 -60.85 2.66 57.00
N ASN A 110 -59.66 2.59 57.60
CA ASN A 110 -59.25 3.52 58.65
C ASN A 110 -59.11 4.97 58.12
N ALA A 111 -58.52 5.14 56.94
CA ALA A 111 -58.37 6.46 56.31
C ALA A 111 -59.72 7.03 55.88
N LEU A 112 -60.60 6.18 55.33
CA LEU A 112 -61.96 6.59 54.96
C LEU A 112 -62.80 6.96 56.19
N GLU A 113 -62.80 6.12 57.23
CA GLU A 113 -63.50 6.39 58.48
C GLU A 113 -63.02 7.73 59.08
N PHE A 114 -61.71 7.94 59.12
CA PHE A 114 -61.12 9.19 59.60
C PHE A 114 -61.57 10.39 58.76
N ALA A 115 -61.47 10.33 57.43
CA ALA A 115 -61.85 11.43 56.56
C ALA A 115 -63.35 11.77 56.65
N VAL A 116 -64.21 10.76 56.84
CA VAL A 116 -65.66 10.95 57.02
C VAL A 116 -65.98 11.59 58.37
N GLN A 117 -65.25 11.24 59.44
CA GLN A 117 -65.40 11.82 60.77
C GLN A 117 -64.90 13.27 60.85
N GLN A 118 -63.88 13.64 60.07
CA GLN A 118 -63.35 15.02 59.99
C GLN A 118 -64.21 15.93 59.10
N ARG A 119 -65.51 16.07 59.41
CA ARG A 119 -66.46 16.84 58.60
C ARG A 119 -66.08 18.31 58.46
N ASP A 120 -65.55 18.93 59.51
CA ASP A 120 -65.17 20.34 59.48
C ASP A 120 -63.96 20.61 58.57
N MET A 121 -63.01 19.67 58.52
CA MET A 121 -61.78 19.80 57.75
C MET A 121 -61.99 19.56 56.26
N PHE A 122 -62.86 18.61 55.91
CA PHE A 122 -63.09 18.19 54.53
C PHE A 122 -64.51 18.51 54.04
N ALA A 123 -65.18 19.49 54.65
CA ALA A 123 -66.53 19.90 54.29
C ALA A 123 -66.59 20.30 52.81
N GLY A 124 -67.36 19.55 52.00
CA GLY A 124 -67.56 19.85 50.58
C GLY A 124 -66.41 19.44 49.65
N THR A 125 -65.30 18.88 50.17
CA THR A 125 -64.26 18.29 49.33
C THR A 125 -64.67 16.87 48.93
N PRO A 126 -64.64 16.52 47.62
CA PRO A 126 -64.85 15.16 47.16
C PRO A 126 -63.88 14.16 47.79
N ILE A 127 -64.34 12.93 48.02
CA ILE A 127 -63.51 11.82 48.53
C ILE A 127 -63.51 10.67 47.51
N ILE A 128 -62.31 10.20 47.17
CA ILE A 128 -62.11 8.94 46.46
C ILE A 128 -61.47 7.94 47.40
N PHE A 129 -62.17 6.84 47.68
CA PHE A 129 -61.62 5.75 48.48
C PHE A 129 -61.06 4.61 47.63
N GLY A 130 -60.13 3.85 48.19
CA GLY A 130 -59.67 2.58 47.66
C GLY A 130 -59.32 1.63 48.81
N GLY A 131 -59.31 0.32 48.55
CA GLY A 131 -58.90 -0.67 49.55
C GLY A 131 -59.90 -0.92 50.68
N ILE A 132 -61.19 -0.64 50.45
CA ILE A 132 -62.23 -0.77 51.48
C ILE A 132 -62.69 -2.22 51.62
N ASN A 133 -62.64 -2.75 52.85
CA ASN A 133 -63.17 -4.07 53.17
C ASN A 133 -64.69 -3.98 53.38
N GLY A 134 -65.46 -4.86 52.72
CA GLY A 134 -66.91 -4.91 52.89
C GLY A 134 -67.70 -3.88 52.05
N ASP A 135 -68.75 -3.28 52.63
CA ASP A 135 -69.61 -2.30 51.94
C ASP A 135 -69.24 -0.86 52.35
N PRO A 136 -68.67 -0.04 51.42
CA PRO A 136 -68.31 1.35 51.71
C PRO A 136 -69.47 2.22 52.21
N ASN A 137 -70.72 1.84 51.92
CA ASN A 137 -71.90 2.57 52.40
C ASN A 137 -72.02 2.56 53.93
N GLN A 138 -71.46 1.54 54.61
CA GLN A 138 -71.46 1.46 56.07
C GLN A 138 -70.52 2.49 56.70
N ILE A 139 -69.36 2.73 56.09
CA ILE A 139 -68.35 3.69 56.58
C ILE A 139 -68.74 5.13 56.22
N THR A 140 -69.23 5.34 55.00
CA THR A 140 -69.57 6.68 54.49
C THR A 140 -70.86 7.24 55.10
N ALA A 141 -71.74 6.39 55.62
CA ALA A 141 -73.00 6.76 56.28
C ALA A 141 -73.84 7.77 55.48
N GLY A 142 -73.85 7.65 54.15
CA GLY A 142 -74.60 8.52 53.24
C GLY A 142 -74.00 9.91 53.00
N ARG A 143 -72.71 10.14 53.32
CA ARG A 143 -72.01 11.39 52.99
C ARG A 143 -71.99 11.59 51.45
N PRO A 144 -72.50 12.73 50.93
CA PRO A 144 -72.42 13.03 49.49
C PRO A 144 -70.97 13.36 49.09
N GLY A 145 -70.68 13.28 47.79
CA GLY A 145 -69.36 13.57 47.23
C GLY A 145 -68.34 12.45 47.46
N VAL A 146 -68.77 11.20 47.67
CA VAL A 146 -67.88 10.06 47.91
C VAL A 146 -68.07 9.00 46.82
N THR A 147 -66.98 8.59 46.19
CA THR A 147 -66.92 7.45 45.26
C THR A 147 -65.62 6.69 45.47
N GLY A 148 -65.41 5.56 44.82
CA GLY A 148 -64.15 4.84 44.98
C GLY A 148 -64.17 3.40 44.51
N VAL A 149 -63.15 2.68 44.95
CA VAL A 149 -62.91 1.28 44.65
C VAL A 149 -63.07 0.48 45.94
N ALA A 150 -64.11 -0.36 46.01
CA ALA A 150 -64.28 -1.32 47.10
C ALA A 150 -63.41 -2.55 46.82
N GLU A 151 -62.60 -2.96 47.78
CA GLU A 151 -61.71 -4.10 47.61
C GLU A 151 -62.44 -5.37 47.98
N ARG A 152 -63.06 -6.00 46.97
CA ARG A 152 -63.50 -7.39 47.08
C ARG A 152 -62.48 -8.26 46.38
N PHE A 153 -61.57 -8.85 47.15
CA PHE A 153 -60.70 -9.90 46.62
C PHE A 153 -61.55 -11.07 46.11
N ASP A 154 -61.52 -11.36 44.80
CA ASP A 154 -62.15 -12.55 44.23
C ASP A 154 -61.31 -13.79 44.52
N LEU A 155 -61.31 -14.17 45.80
CA LEU A 155 -60.68 -15.39 46.30
C LEU A 155 -61.28 -16.64 45.61
N VAL A 156 -62.53 -16.57 45.13
CA VAL A 156 -63.21 -17.69 44.46
C VAL A 156 -62.48 -18.04 43.16
N ARG A 157 -62.09 -17.06 42.33
CA ARG A 157 -61.33 -17.33 41.09
C ARG A 157 -59.98 -17.97 41.37
N THR A 158 -59.23 -17.44 42.33
CA THR A 158 -57.93 -17.99 42.71
C THR A 158 -58.05 -19.40 43.30
N LEU A 159 -59.07 -19.66 44.12
CA LEU A 159 -59.32 -21.00 44.65
C LEU A 159 -59.73 -22.01 43.58
N ARG A 160 -60.64 -21.65 42.67
CA ARG A 160 -61.02 -22.54 41.56
C ARG A 160 -59.81 -22.89 40.71
N LEU A 161 -58.99 -21.89 40.39
CA LEU A 161 -57.75 -22.09 39.66
C LEU A 161 -56.77 -22.97 40.45
N ALA A 162 -56.54 -22.71 41.73
CA ALA A 162 -55.66 -23.50 42.57
C ALA A 162 -56.09 -24.98 42.62
N LEU A 163 -57.40 -25.25 42.70
CA LEU A 163 -57.94 -26.62 42.68
C LEU A 163 -57.83 -27.30 41.31
N VAL A 164 -57.88 -26.54 40.22
CA VAL A 164 -57.61 -27.06 38.86
C VAL A 164 -56.12 -27.40 38.70
N LEU A 165 -55.23 -26.56 39.24
CA LEU A 165 -53.78 -26.77 39.20
C LEU A 165 -53.31 -27.89 40.14
N HIS A 166 -54.07 -28.16 41.20
CA HIS A 166 -53.77 -29.17 42.22
C HIS A 166 -54.98 -30.10 42.47
N PRO A 167 -55.31 -30.99 41.52
CA PRO A 167 -56.48 -31.87 41.60
C PRO A 167 -56.42 -32.90 42.75
N GLU A 168 -55.24 -33.15 43.33
CA GLU A 168 -55.02 -34.04 44.47
C GLU A 168 -55.46 -33.47 45.82
N VAL A 169 -55.74 -32.16 45.87
CA VAL A 169 -55.99 -31.43 47.10
C VAL A 169 -57.35 -31.78 47.68
N LYS A 170 -57.36 -32.13 48.97
CA LYS A 170 -58.57 -32.42 49.75
C LYS A 170 -58.72 -31.49 50.94
N ARG A 171 -57.69 -30.70 51.25
CA ARG A 171 -57.64 -29.81 52.41
C ARG A 171 -57.10 -28.43 52.06
N LEU A 172 -57.79 -27.39 52.53
CA LEU A 172 -57.37 -25.99 52.45
C LEU A 172 -57.09 -25.47 53.86
N VAL A 173 -55.92 -24.88 54.05
CA VAL A 173 -55.52 -24.25 55.30
C VAL A 173 -55.41 -22.75 55.09
N PHE A 174 -56.14 -21.96 55.86
CA PHE A 174 -56.08 -20.49 55.84
C PHE A 174 -55.37 -19.99 57.11
N LEU A 175 -54.15 -19.48 56.95
CA LEU A 175 -53.39 -18.82 58.01
C LEU A 175 -53.76 -17.34 58.06
N THR A 176 -54.36 -16.90 59.17
CA THR A 176 -54.80 -15.51 59.40
C THR A 176 -54.47 -15.05 60.83
N THR A 177 -54.27 -13.75 61.01
CA THR A 177 -54.05 -13.15 62.32
C THR A 177 -55.33 -13.12 63.18
N ALA A 178 -55.19 -13.10 64.50
CA ALA A 178 -56.29 -13.09 65.45
C ALA A 178 -56.94 -11.70 65.69
N ASP A 179 -56.57 -10.67 64.92
CA ASP A 179 -57.10 -9.32 65.06
C ASP A 179 -58.29 -9.01 64.12
N GLU A 180 -58.78 -7.77 64.16
CA GLU A 180 -59.91 -7.29 63.33
C GLU A 180 -59.64 -7.43 61.82
N SER A 181 -58.40 -7.19 61.39
CA SER A 181 -58.00 -7.34 59.99
C SER A 181 -58.06 -8.82 59.57
N GLY A 182 -57.61 -9.73 60.43
CA GLY A 182 -57.78 -11.16 60.20
C GLY A 182 -59.23 -11.62 60.26
N ALA A 183 -60.08 -10.97 61.07
CA ALA A 183 -61.52 -11.25 61.11
C ALA A 183 -62.20 -10.91 59.78
N GLY A 184 -61.89 -9.74 59.19
CA GLY A 184 -62.39 -9.36 57.86
C GLY A 184 -61.95 -10.34 56.77
N ILE A 185 -60.69 -10.78 56.78
CA ILE A 185 -60.22 -11.82 55.85
C ILE A 185 -61.01 -13.12 56.01
N ARG A 186 -61.28 -13.56 57.25
CA ARG A 186 -62.04 -14.80 57.49
C ARG A 186 -63.49 -14.70 57.01
N GLU A 187 -64.13 -13.53 57.12
CA GLU A 187 -65.46 -13.30 56.56
C GLU A 187 -65.45 -13.42 55.03
N HIS A 188 -64.43 -12.84 54.37
CA HIS A 188 -64.24 -13.01 52.93
C HIS A 188 -63.99 -14.47 52.52
N VAL A 189 -63.18 -15.21 53.30
CA VAL A 189 -62.97 -16.65 53.07
C VAL A 189 -64.27 -17.42 53.23
N ALA A 190 -65.06 -17.16 54.27
CA ALA A 190 -66.36 -17.81 54.47
C ALA A 190 -67.31 -17.56 53.28
N GLY A 191 -67.45 -16.32 52.84
CA GLY A 191 -68.27 -15.98 51.68
C GLY A 191 -67.72 -16.53 50.34
N ALA A 192 -66.42 -16.80 50.24
CA ALA A 192 -65.85 -17.51 49.10
C ALA A 192 -66.19 -19.01 49.15
N MET A 193 -66.11 -19.63 50.33
CA MET A 193 -66.43 -21.05 50.54
C MET A 193 -67.90 -21.37 50.25
N GLU A 194 -68.84 -20.48 50.59
CA GLU A 194 -70.26 -20.65 50.25
C GLU A 194 -70.52 -20.74 48.74
N ARG A 195 -69.63 -20.17 47.91
CA ARG A 195 -69.71 -20.14 46.44
C ARG A 195 -68.88 -21.25 45.77
N LEU A 196 -68.25 -22.12 46.56
CA LEU A 196 -67.41 -23.24 46.12
C LEU A 196 -68.06 -24.59 46.50
N ASP A 197 -67.73 -25.66 45.76
CA ASP A 197 -68.32 -27.01 45.89
C ASP A 197 -67.92 -27.69 47.24
N PRO A 198 -68.80 -28.44 47.94
CA PRO A 198 -68.65 -28.76 49.38
C PRO A 198 -67.75 -29.97 49.71
N GLY A 199 -66.88 -30.40 48.80
CA GLY A 199 -66.08 -31.64 48.94
C GLY A 199 -64.72 -31.50 49.65
N ILE A 200 -64.33 -30.29 50.06
CA ILE A 200 -62.96 -29.98 50.52
C ILE A 200 -62.97 -29.60 52.01
N GLN A 201 -62.04 -30.17 52.79
CA GLN A 201 -61.89 -29.83 54.20
C GLN A 201 -61.22 -28.45 54.35
N VAL A 202 -61.84 -27.53 55.09
CA VAL A 202 -61.31 -26.20 55.34
C VAL A 202 -60.87 -26.07 56.80
N GLU A 203 -59.61 -25.68 57.02
CA GLU A 203 -59.05 -25.39 58.33
C GLU A 203 -58.64 -23.91 58.43
N HIS A 204 -59.06 -23.23 59.49
CA HIS A 204 -58.60 -21.87 59.80
C HIS A 204 -57.53 -21.92 60.89
N TRP A 205 -56.30 -21.54 60.55
CA TRP A 205 -55.21 -21.37 61.50
C TRP A 205 -55.18 -19.91 61.92
N VAL A 206 -55.91 -19.60 63.01
CA VAL A 206 -55.96 -18.26 63.60
C VAL A 206 -54.90 -18.16 64.69
N THR A 207 -53.89 -17.32 64.48
CA THR A 207 -52.75 -17.24 65.39
C THR A 207 -52.47 -15.81 65.82
N ARG A 208 -51.83 -15.63 66.98
CA ARG A 208 -51.35 -14.30 67.42
C ARG A 208 -49.95 -14.06 66.89
N TYR A 209 -49.12 -15.10 66.87
CA TYR A 209 -47.75 -15.07 66.38
C TYR A 209 -47.45 -16.19 65.38
N LEU A 210 -46.62 -15.92 64.37
CA LEU A 210 -46.25 -16.94 63.38
C LEU A 210 -45.48 -18.13 63.97
N ALA A 211 -44.75 -17.90 65.07
CA ALA A 211 -44.07 -18.98 65.79
C ALA A 211 -45.04 -20.09 66.28
N GLU A 212 -46.34 -19.81 66.42
CA GLU A 212 -47.36 -20.81 66.83
C GLU A 212 -47.57 -21.92 65.79
N VAL A 213 -47.19 -21.68 64.53
CA VAL A 213 -47.37 -22.64 63.42
C VAL A 213 -46.06 -23.24 62.92
N ASP A 214 -44.90 -22.84 63.47
CA ASP A 214 -43.59 -23.34 63.03
C ASP A 214 -43.47 -24.86 63.07
N GLY A 215 -44.04 -25.50 64.11
CA GLY A 215 -44.06 -26.96 64.22
C GLY A 215 -45.06 -27.66 63.32
N ARG A 216 -46.02 -26.93 62.72
CA ARG A 216 -47.11 -27.49 61.90
C ARG A 216 -46.87 -27.34 60.40
N LEU A 217 -46.12 -26.31 59.99
CA LEU A 217 -45.84 -26.00 58.58
C LEU A 217 -45.07 -27.11 57.82
N PRO A 218 -44.05 -27.77 58.43
CA PRO A 218 -43.35 -28.88 57.78
C PRO A 218 -44.20 -30.14 57.64
N ASP A 219 -45.17 -30.33 58.55
CA ASP A 219 -45.99 -31.55 58.69
C ASP A 219 -47.25 -31.54 57.80
N LEU A 220 -47.42 -30.53 56.94
CA LEU A 220 -48.54 -30.47 56.00
C LEU A 220 -48.47 -31.61 54.98
N GLY A 221 -49.59 -32.31 54.77
CA GLY A 221 -49.73 -33.43 53.82
C GLY A 221 -49.73 -33.00 52.35
N ASN A 222 -49.49 -33.94 51.44
CA ASN A 222 -49.47 -33.68 49.98
C ASN A 222 -50.82 -33.22 49.41
N ASP A 223 -51.91 -33.46 50.13
CA ASP A 223 -53.28 -33.11 49.77
C ASP A 223 -53.71 -31.72 50.26
N THR A 224 -52.76 -30.89 50.69
CA THR A 224 -53.03 -29.62 51.39
C THR A 224 -52.48 -28.41 50.64
N LEU A 225 -53.34 -27.40 50.43
CA LEU A 225 -52.92 -26.05 50.02
C LEU A 225 -52.97 -25.08 51.20
N LEU A 226 -51.98 -24.20 51.26
CA LEU A 226 -51.86 -23.21 52.32
C LEU A 226 -52.07 -21.81 51.75
N PHE A 227 -53.00 -21.07 52.33
CA PHE A 227 -53.24 -19.66 52.06
C PHE A 227 -52.69 -18.84 53.22
N ALA A 228 -51.67 -18.03 52.97
CA ALA A 228 -51.08 -17.12 53.94
C ALA A 228 -51.56 -15.69 53.63
N LEU A 229 -52.47 -15.19 54.47
CA LEU A 229 -53.23 -13.96 54.20
C LEU A 229 -53.04 -12.92 55.30
N GLY A 230 -52.91 -11.66 54.89
CA GLY A 230 -52.78 -10.52 55.77
C GLY A 230 -51.37 -10.32 56.34
N SER A 231 -51.30 -9.76 57.56
CA SER A 231 -50.06 -9.31 58.19
C SER A 231 -50.06 -9.72 59.67
N GLN A 232 -48.94 -10.25 60.15
CA GLN A 232 -48.86 -10.81 61.49
C GLN A 232 -47.44 -10.75 62.08
N PRO A 233 -47.26 -10.48 63.39
CA PRO A 233 -45.94 -10.52 64.01
C PRO A 233 -45.40 -11.94 64.13
N GLN A 234 -44.08 -12.09 63.99
CA GLN A 234 -43.41 -13.37 64.16
C GLN A 234 -43.50 -13.89 65.61
N LYS A 235 -43.35 -12.99 66.58
CA LYS A 235 -43.30 -13.25 68.02
C LYS A 235 -43.88 -12.08 68.80
N GLU A 236 -44.15 -12.29 70.08
CA GLU A 236 -44.66 -11.26 71.00
C GLU A 236 -43.76 -10.01 71.03
N GLY A 237 -44.39 -8.83 70.97
CA GLY A 237 -43.71 -7.53 70.92
C GLY A 237 -42.96 -7.23 69.61
N GLY A 238 -42.97 -8.14 68.64
CA GLY A 238 -42.38 -7.92 67.31
C GLY A 238 -43.26 -7.01 66.44
N ARG A 239 -42.64 -6.34 65.46
CA ARG A 239 -43.41 -5.67 64.41
C ARG A 239 -44.20 -6.72 63.59
N PRO A 240 -45.40 -6.38 63.10
CA PRO A 240 -46.08 -7.22 62.14
C PRO A 240 -45.25 -7.37 60.86
N PHE A 241 -45.19 -8.59 60.32
CA PHE A 241 -44.62 -8.86 59.01
C PHE A 241 -45.57 -8.36 57.93
N SER A 242 -45.03 -7.76 56.86
CA SER A 242 -45.83 -7.48 55.67
C SER A 242 -46.37 -8.79 55.06
N PRO A 243 -47.38 -8.75 54.19
CA PRO A 243 -47.89 -9.94 53.52
C PRO A 243 -46.81 -10.75 52.78
N GLU A 244 -45.81 -10.08 52.18
CA GLU A 244 -44.67 -10.72 51.53
C GLU A 244 -43.74 -11.42 52.52
N GLU A 245 -43.47 -10.77 53.65
CA GLU A 245 -42.64 -11.34 54.70
C GLU A 245 -43.34 -12.55 55.34
N LEU A 246 -44.66 -12.48 55.50
CA LEU A 246 -45.49 -13.60 55.93
C LEU A 246 -45.40 -14.77 54.94
N VAL A 247 -45.63 -14.53 53.65
CA VAL A 247 -45.56 -15.55 52.61
C VAL A 247 -44.16 -16.15 52.53
N ALA A 248 -43.11 -15.33 52.55
CA ALA A 248 -41.73 -15.80 52.53
C ALA A 248 -41.38 -16.63 53.78
N TYR A 249 -41.88 -16.22 54.96
CA TYR A 249 -41.69 -16.93 56.21
C TYR A 249 -42.30 -18.34 56.16
N VAL A 250 -43.53 -18.42 55.64
CA VAL A 250 -44.30 -19.65 55.49
C VAL A 250 -43.67 -20.56 54.42
N HIS A 251 -43.38 -20.02 53.24
CA HIS A 251 -42.77 -20.73 52.12
C HIS A 251 -41.44 -21.41 52.51
N ALA A 252 -40.61 -20.72 53.30
CA ALA A 252 -39.34 -21.26 53.78
C ALA A 252 -39.49 -22.48 54.73
N ARG A 253 -40.70 -22.74 55.26
CA ARG A 253 -40.98 -23.77 56.26
C ARG A 253 -41.97 -24.83 55.80
N THR A 254 -42.44 -24.74 54.56
CA THR A 254 -43.37 -25.73 54.00
C THR A 254 -42.93 -26.21 52.62
N SER A 255 -43.19 -27.50 52.35
CA SER A 255 -43.02 -28.09 51.03
C SER A 255 -44.26 -27.92 50.14
N ARG A 256 -45.33 -27.32 50.67
CA ARG A 256 -46.62 -27.16 49.99
C ARG A 256 -46.71 -25.87 49.19
N PRO A 257 -47.59 -25.83 48.16
CA PRO A 257 -47.88 -24.58 47.48
C PRO A 257 -48.46 -23.57 48.46
N VAL A 258 -47.90 -22.36 48.45
CA VAL A 258 -48.39 -21.23 49.23
C VAL A 258 -49.12 -20.29 48.28
N TYR A 259 -50.35 -19.96 48.62
CA TYR A 259 -51.17 -18.96 47.94
C TYR A 259 -51.36 -17.74 48.85
N SER A 260 -51.66 -16.62 48.23
CA SER A 260 -51.92 -15.34 48.90
C SER A 260 -52.93 -14.55 48.07
N ASP A 261 -53.31 -13.38 48.56
CA ASP A 261 -54.27 -12.47 47.94
C ASP A 261 -53.61 -11.34 47.16
N LEU A 262 -52.38 -10.94 47.53
CA LEU A 262 -51.71 -9.76 46.96
C LEU A 262 -50.66 -10.12 45.90
N ASP A 263 -50.63 -9.35 44.81
CA ASP A 263 -49.70 -9.53 43.70
C ASP A 263 -48.22 -9.40 44.12
N ALA A 264 -47.94 -8.52 45.09
CA ALA A 264 -46.60 -8.26 45.63
C ALA A 264 -45.97 -9.49 46.32
N THR A 265 -46.78 -10.48 46.70
CA THR A 265 -46.31 -11.74 47.30
C THR A 265 -45.78 -12.73 46.26
N VAL A 266 -46.12 -12.55 44.99
CA VAL A 266 -45.57 -13.36 43.89
C VAL A 266 -44.13 -12.92 43.66
N GLY A 267 -43.20 -13.90 43.60
CA GLY A 267 -41.76 -13.62 43.71
C GLY A 267 -41.20 -13.71 45.12
N ARG A 268 -42.07 -13.86 46.14
CA ARG A 268 -41.71 -14.01 47.56
C ARG A 268 -42.13 -15.35 48.15
N GLY A 269 -42.59 -16.27 47.31
CA GLY A 269 -42.99 -17.62 47.70
C GLY A 269 -44.46 -17.96 47.42
N ALA A 270 -45.29 -16.98 47.05
CA ALA A 270 -46.64 -17.28 46.57
C ALA A 270 -46.58 -17.81 45.12
N LEU A 271 -47.38 -18.85 44.84
CA LEU A 271 -47.46 -19.47 43.52
C LEU A 271 -48.06 -18.52 42.47
N GLY A 272 -49.12 -17.79 42.85
CA GLY A 272 -49.82 -16.84 41.99
C GLY A 272 -51.32 -17.10 41.90
N GLY A 273 -51.98 -16.43 40.97
CA GLY A 273 -53.41 -16.54 40.75
C GLY A 273 -54.01 -15.24 40.23
N TYR A 274 -55.30 -15.05 40.49
CA TYR A 274 -55.96 -13.77 40.31
C TYR A 274 -55.76 -12.94 41.57
N MET A 275 -54.72 -12.11 41.56
CA MET A 275 -54.25 -11.41 42.75
C MET A 275 -54.76 -9.96 42.79
N ASN A 276 -55.01 -9.44 43.98
CA ASN A 276 -55.25 -8.01 44.18
C ASN A 276 -53.96 -7.25 43.89
N SER A 277 -54.07 -6.22 43.05
CA SER A 277 -52.96 -5.37 42.69
C SER A 277 -53.17 -3.96 43.23
N GLY A 278 -52.31 -3.54 44.15
CA GLY A 278 -52.28 -2.16 44.62
C GLY A 278 -52.04 -1.18 43.47
N LEU A 279 -51.23 -1.58 42.48
CA LEU A 279 -50.92 -0.77 41.31
C LEU A 279 -52.15 -0.51 40.43
N GLU A 280 -52.90 -1.55 40.10
CA GLU A 280 -54.12 -1.41 39.29
C GLU A 280 -55.22 -0.63 40.04
N ASN A 281 -55.33 -0.84 41.36
CA ASN A 281 -56.21 -0.03 42.20
C ASN A 281 -55.80 1.45 42.19
N GLY A 282 -54.50 1.75 42.35
CA GLY A 282 -53.97 3.11 42.27
C GLY A 282 -54.24 3.77 40.93
N ARG A 283 -54.03 3.07 39.80
CA ARG A 283 -54.34 3.55 38.45
C ARG A 283 -55.84 3.85 38.28
N LEU A 284 -56.70 2.98 38.80
CA LEU A 284 -58.14 3.16 38.73
C LEU A 284 -58.60 4.36 39.57
N MET A 285 -58.11 4.48 40.80
CA MET A 285 -58.36 5.63 41.68
C MET A 285 -57.85 6.93 41.06
N ALA A 286 -56.67 6.92 40.44
CA ALA A 286 -56.11 8.07 39.73
C ALA A 286 -57.01 8.48 38.55
N ARG A 287 -57.56 7.52 37.80
CA ARG A 287 -58.53 7.80 36.73
C ARG A 287 -59.84 8.36 37.27
N MET A 288 -60.35 7.84 38.39
CA MET A 288 -61.53 8.41 39.06
C MET A 288 -61.25 9.84 39.54
N ALA A 289 -60.06 10.09 40.06
CA ALA A 289 -59.61 11.42 40.49
C ALA A 289 -59.56 12.39 39.31
N GLN A 290 -59.11 11.96 38.13
CA GLN A 290 -59.14 12.78 36.91
C GLN A 290 -60.57 13.22 36.56
N TYR A 291 -61.56 12.33 36.64
CA TYR A 291 -62.96 12.69 36.36
C TYR A 291 -63.50 13.70 37.37
N VAL A 292 -63.26 13.49 38.66
CA VAL A 292 -63.69 14.41 39.71
C VAL A 292 -63.04 15.80 39.55
N LEU A 293 -61.72 15.84 39.32
CA LEU A 293 -60.98 17.09 39.12
C LEU A 293 -61.36 17.79 37.80
N ALA A 294 -61.87 17.05 36.80
CA ALA A 294 -62.44 17.62 35.57
C ALA A 294 -63.87 18.17 35.76
N GLY A 295 -64.42 18.11 36.98
CA GLY A 295 -65.72 18.66 37.35
C GLY A 295 -66.88 17.67 37.32
N GLN A 296 -66.62 16.37 37.08
CA GLN A 296 -67.65 15.35 37.22
C GLN A 296 -68.01 15.15 38.69
N ARG A 297 -69.31 15.04 39.00
CA ARG A 297 -69.76 14.81 40.37
C ARG A 297 -69.43 13.38 40.80
N PRO A 298 -68.90 13.14 42.02
CA PRO A 298 -68.60 11.78 42.50
C PRO A 298 -69.78 10.82 42.42
N GLU A 299 -71.02 11.29 42.57
CA GLU A 299 -72.24 10.48 42.48
C GLU A 299 -72.51 9.93 41.07
N GLU A 300 -71.94 10.54 40.03
CA GLU A 300 -72.04 10.10 38.64
C GLU A 300 -70.98 9.05 38.29
N ILE A 301 -69.99 8.86 39.17
CA ILE A 301 -68.92 7.88 39.00
C ILE A 301 -69.27 6.66 39.85
N PRO A 302 -69.58 5.51 39.23
CA PRO A 302 -70.01 4.34 39.99
C PRO A 302 -68.89 3.81 40.88
N ILE A 303 -69.27 3.39 42.10
CA ILE A 303 -68.36 2.64 42.98
C ILE A 303 -67.99 1.33 42.29
N VAL A 304 -66.69 1.07 42.16
CA VAL A 304 -66.19 -0.16 41.56
C VAL A 304 -66.07 -1.21 42.65
N TYR A 305 -66.85 -2.29 42.54
CA TYR A 305 -66.84 -3.40 43.51
C TYR A 305 -65.96 -4.58 43.09
N GLU A 306 -65.59 -4.65 41.82
CA GLU A 306 -64.73 -5.70 41.26
C GLU A 306 -63.55 -5.02 40.56
N PRO A 307 -62.48 -4.66 41.31
CA PRO A 307 -61.31 -4.05 40.71
C PRO A 307 -60.58 -5.05 39.79
N PRO A 308 -59.86 -4.55 38.78
CA PRO A 308 -59.01 -5.38 37.93
C PRO A 308 -57.97 -6.13 38.78
N GLN A 309 -57.94 -7.45 38.61
CA GLN A 309 -56.98 -8.34 39.27
C GLN A 309 -55.77 -8.57 38.38
N ALA A 310 -54.58 -8.68 39.00
CA ALA A 310 -53.38 -9.12 38.30
C ALA A 310 -53.37 -10.64 38.21
N LEU A 311 -53.50 -11.17 36.99
CA LEU A 311 -53.30 -12.59 36.73
C LEU A 311 -51.80 -12.86 36.58
N VAL A 312 -51.14 -13.18 37.70
CA VAL A 312 -49.68 -13.27 37.80
C VAL A 312 -49.23 -14.51 38.57
N PHE A 313 -48.15 -15.14 38.12
CA PHE A 313 -47.59 -16.36 38.69
C PHE A 313 -46.07 -16.30 38.80
N ASP A 314 -45.52 -17.01 39.79
CA ASP A 314 -44.07 -17.20 39.91
C ASP A 314 -43.64 -18.42 39.10
N TYR A 315 -42.85 -18.19 38.05
CA TYR A 315 -42.33 -19.26 37.19
C TYR A 315 -41.56 -20.32 37.97
N ARG A 316 -40.82 -19.94 39.03
CA ARG A 316 -40.04 -20.90 39.83
C ARG A 316 -40.93 -21.82 40.66
N GLU A 317 -42.01 -21.29 41.23
CA GLU A 317 -42.96 -22.10 41.98
C GLU A 317 -43.80 -22.98 41.05
N LEU A 318 -44.20 -22.48 39.88
CA LEU A 318 -44.86 -23.32 38.86
C LEU A 318 -43.99 -24.53 38.50
N GLN A 319 -42.69 -24.34 38.29
CA GLN A 319 -41.75 -25.44 38.04
C GLN A 319 -41.62 -26.39 39.23
N ARG A 320 -41.58 -25.87 40.47
CA ARG A 320 -41.48 -26.67 41.69
C ARG A 320 -42.64 -27.66 41.84
N PHE A 321 -43.83 -27.30 41.37
CA PHE A 321 -45.04 -28.14 41.42
C PHE A 321 -45.41 -28.77 40.07
N GLY A 322 -44.53 -28.71 39.06
CA GLY A 322 -44.73 -29.36 37.77
C GLY A 322 -45.85 -28.76 36.91
N ILE A 323 -46.25 -27.51 37.18
CA ILE A 323 -47.28 -26.79 36.44
C ILE A 323 -46.65 -26.14 35.20
N THR A 324 -47.26 -26.35 34.04
CA THR A 324 -46.81 -25.79 32.77
C THR A 324 -47.61 -24.56 32.37
N GLY A 325 -47.07 -23.75 31.46
CA GLY A 325 -47.78 -22.55 30.98
C GLY A 325 -49.11 -22.85 30.25
N ASN A 326 -49.32 -24.09 29.78
CA ASN A 326 -50.58 -24.50 29.14
C ASN A 326 -51.70 -24.73 30.16
N ASP A 327 -51.35 -24.98 31.42
CA ASP A 327 -52.31 -25.19 32.52
C ASP A 327 -52.85 -23.85 33.05
N LEU A 328 -52.23 -22.73 32.64
CA LEU A 328 -52.57 -21.40 33.10
C LEU A 328 -53.58 -20.70 32.17
N PRO A 329 -54.45 -19.83 32.70
CA PRO A 329 -55.38 -19.06 31.87
C PRO A 329 -54.65 -18.14 30.89
N GLN A 330 -55.27 -17.84 29.75
CA GLN A 330 -54.72 -16.90 28.77
C GLN A 330 -54.54 -15.51 29.40
N GLY A 331 -53.39 -14.87 29.15
CA GLY A 331 -53.05 -13.57 29.74
C GLY A 331 -52.26 -13.65 31.05
N SER A 332 -51.92 -14.86 31.52
CA SER A 332 -51.08 -15.07 32.70
C SER A 332 -49.70 -14.44 32.53
N GLN A 333 -49.33 -13.56 33.47
CA GLN A 333 -48.00 -12.96 33.54
C GLN A 333 -47.08 -13.86 34.37
N LEU A 334 -45.89 -14.17 33.85
CA LEU A 334 -44.92 -15.04 34.51
C LEU A 334 -43.76 -14.20 35.06
N LEU A 335 -43.70 -14.08 36.38
CA LEU A 335 -42.56 -13.51 37.08
C LEU A 335 -41.43 -14.53 37.18
N ASN A 336 -40.17 -14.08 37.27
CA ASN A 336 -38.99 -14.94 37.46
C ASN A 336 -38.73 -15.98 36.34
N ARG A 337 -39.29 -15.77 35.15
CA ARG A 337 -38.99 -16.60 33.98
C ARG A 337 -37.55 -16.37 33.53
N PRO A 338 -36.76 -17.43 33.24
CA PRO A 338 -35.41 -17.24 32.71
C PRO A 338 -35.47 -16.52 31.35
N PRO A 339 -34.52 -15.61 31.06
CA PRO A 339 -34.51 -14.87 29.80
C PRO A 339 -34.35 -15.83 28.63
N SER A 340 -35.19 -15.70 27.61
CA SER A 340 -35.12 -16.52 26.39
C SER A 340 -34.52 -15.72 25.25
N ILE A 341 -33.62 -16.34 24.47
CA ILE A 341 -33.12 -15.75 23.22
C ILE A 341 -34.23 -15.54 22.17
N PHE A 342 -35.38 -16.17 22.36
CA PHE A 342 -36.56 -16.03 21.51
C PHE A 342 -37.48 -14.91 21.95
N ASP A 343 -37.20 -14.24 23.09
CA ASP A 343 -37.98 -13.08 23.49
C ASP A 343 -37.78 -11.94 22.47
N PRO A 344 -38.87 -11.26 22.04
CA PRO A 344 -38.81 -10.26 20.99
C PRO A 344 -37.80 -9.13 21.25
N GLU A 345 -37.66 -8.72 22.51
CA GLU A 345 -36.70 -7.68 22.94
C GLU A 345 -35.25 -8.13 22.79
N TYR A 346 -34.96 -9.39 23.16
CA TYR A 346 -33.60 -9.94 23.05
C TYR A 346 -33.22 -10.17 21.60
N ARG A 347 -34.15 -10.65 20.77
CA ARG A 347 -33.93 -10.87 19.33
C ARG A 347 -33.55 -9.60 18.60
N ASN A 348 -34.25 -8.49 18.84
CA ASN A 348 -33.96 -7.22 18.17
C ASN A 348 -32.59 -6.66 18.59
N THR A 349 -32.25 -6.79 19.87
CA THR A 349 -30.94 -6.39 20.40
C THR A 349 -29.81 -7.23 19.79
N LEU A 350 -30.01 -8.55 19.69
CA LEU A 350 -29.04 -9.48 19.12
C LEU A 350 -28.82 -9.22 17.61
N LEU A 351 -29.91 -9.02 16.85
CA LEU A 351 -29.83 -8.68 15.42
C LEU A 351 -29.10 -7.35 15.19
N SER A 352 -29.39 -6.35 16.02
CA SER A 352 -28.71 -5.04 15.95
C SER A 352 -27.22 -5.17 16.24
N PHE A 353 -26.86 -5.93 17.27
CA PHE A 353 -25.47 -6.21 17.61
C PHE A 353 -24.75 -6.99 16.49
N SER A 354 -25.37 -8.04 15.95
CA SER A 354 -24.83 -8.80 14.82
C SER A 354 -24.65 -7.94 13.57
N ALA A 355 -25.56 -7.01 13.28
CA ALA A 355 -25.43 -6.08 12.16
C ALA A 355 -24.23 -5.14 12.35
N ILE A 356 -24.02 -4.60 13.56
CA ILE A 356 -22.87 -3.76 13.89
C ILE A 356 -21.56 -4.55 13.74
N VAL A 357 -21.48 -5.76 14.31
CA VAL A 357 -20.30 -6.61 14.20
C VAL A 357 -19.99 -6.95 12.74
N THR A 358 -21.01 -7.28 11.95
CA THR A 358 -20.84 -7.58 10.52
C THR A 358 -20.33 -6.35 9.76
N LEU A 359 -20.87 -5.16 10.03
CA LEU A 359 -20.41 -3.92 9.42
C LEU A 359 -18.94 -3.62 9.78
N LEU A 360 -18.55 -3.82 11.04
CA LEU A 360 -17.17 -3.64 11.49
C LEU A 360 -16.21 -4.63 10.82
N LEU A 361 -16.61 -5.90 10.67
CA LEU A 361 -15.82 -6.92 9.98
C LEU A 361 -15.65 -6.60 8.48
N LEU A 362 -16.70 -6.11 7.81
CA LEU A 362 -16.65 -5.67 6.42
C LEU A 362 -15.73 -4.45 6.24
N LEU A 363 -15.79 -3.49 7.16
CA LEU A 363 -14.87 -2.34 7.20
C LEU A 363 -13.41 -2.78 7.37
N LEU A 364 -13.15 -3.67 8.34
CA LEU A 364 -11.82 -4.21 8.58
C LEU A 364 -11.29 -4.96 7.35
N ALA A 365 -12.10 -5.81 6.74
CA ALA A 365 -11.76 -6.51 5.51
C ALA A 365 -11.45 -5.52 4.37
N GLY A 366 -12.26 -4.46 4.22
CA GLY A 366 -12.03 -3.40 3.23
C GLY A 366 -10.70 -2.66 3.43
N VAL A 367 -10.33 -2.36 4.67
CA VAL A 367 -9.04 -1.75 5.02
C VAL A 367 -7.88 -2.68 4.70
N LEU A 368 -7.96 -3.96 5.08
CA LEU A 368 -6.92 -4.96 4.81
C LEU A 368 -6.72 -5.19 3.30
N ILE A 369 -7.81 -5.29 2.54
CA ILE A 369 -7.77 -5.46 1.08
C ILE A 369 -7.16 -4.21 0.43
N ARG A 370 -7.57 -3.00 0.83
CA ARG A 370 -6.95 -1.75 0.33
C ARG A 370 -5.46 -1.68 0.63
N GLY A 371 -5.05 -2.07 1.84
CA GLY A 371 -3.63 -2.11 2.22
C GLY A 371 -2.81 -3.02 1.31
N ARG A 372 -3.32 -4.22 1.00
CA ARG A 372 -2.67 -5.15 0.06
C ARG A 372 -2.65 -4.63 -1.37
N ILE A 373 -3.72 -4.00 -1.84
CA ILE A 373 -3.79 -3.41 -3.19
C ILE A 373 -2.82 -2.22 -3.32
N LEU A 374 -2.72 -1.37 -2.29
CA LEU A 374 -1.74 -0.28 -2.29
C LEU A 374 -0.31 -0.83 -2.30
N ALA A 375 -0.01 -1.80 -1.44
CA ALA A 375 1.32 -2.39 -1.36
C ALA A 375 1.75 -3.04 -2.68
N SER A 376 0.86 -3.79 -3.33
CA SER A 376 1.13 -4.39 -4.65
C SER A 376 1.28 -3.34 -5.77
N ARG A 377 0.49 -2.27 -5.76
CA ARG A 377 0.67 -1.14 -6.69
C ARG A 377 1.99 -0.42 -6.47
N HIS A 378 2.38 -0.19 -5.22
CA HIS A 378 3.68 0.42 -4.90
C HIS A 378 4.84 -0.48 -5.33
N ALA A 379 4.73 -1.80 -5.12
CA ALA A 379 5.75 -2.74 -5.58
C ALA A 379 5.84 -2.77 -7.11
N ALA A 380 4.71 -2.79 -7.82
CA ALA A 380 4.67 -2.76 -9.28
C ALA A 380 5.22 -1.45 -9.86
N LEU A 381 4.81 -0.30 -9.30
CA LEU A 381 5.35 1.02 -9.68
C LEU A 381 6.84 1.13 -9.37
N HIS A 382 7.29 0.58 -8.24
CA HIS A 382 8.69 0.59 -7.88
C HIS A 382 9.50 -0.31 -8.83
N HIS A 383 8.99 -1.50 -9.17
CA HIS A 383 9.61 -2.38 -10.15
C HIS A 383 9.71 -1.70 -11.52
N GLN A 384 8.62 -1.10 -12.01
CA GLN A 384 8.60 -0.38 -13.28
C GLN A 384 9.54 0.85 -13.28
N ALA A 385 9.69 1.52 -12.13
CA ALA A 385 10.64 2.62 -12.00
C ALA A 385 12.11 2.17 -11.94
N THR A 386 12.38 0.91 -11.58
CA THR A 386 13.73 0.41 -11.28
C THR A 386 14.21 -0.70 -12.22
N HIS A 387 13.38 -1.20 -13.12
CA HIS A 387 13.74 -2.21 -14.09
C HIS A 387 13.47 -1.69 -15.51
N ASP A 388 14.18 -2.26 -16.48
CA ASP A 388 14.01 -1.99 -17.89
C ASP A 388 12.92 -2.90 -18.49
N ASP A 389 12.00 -2.32 -19.26
CA ASP A 389 10.83 -3.05 -19.78
C ASP A 389 11.18 -4.06 -20.89
N LEU A 390 12.30 -3.88 -21.60
CA LEU A 390 12.70 -4.77 -22.71
C LEU A 390 13.48 -5.98 -22.21
N THR A 391 14.45 -5.79 -21.31
CA THR A 391 15.33 -6.88 -20.84
C THR A 391 14.92 -7.45 -19.48
N GLY A 392 14.07 -6.74 -18.73
CA GLY A 392 13.69 -7.10 -17.36
C GLY A 392 14.81 -6.89 -16.33
N LEU A 393 15.99 -6.43 -16.76
CA LEU A 393 17.12 -6.14 -15.87
C LEU A 393 16.86 -4.88 -15.03
N PRO A 394 17.50 -4.74 -13.86
CA PRO A 394 17.60 -3.45 -13.17
C PRO A 394 18.04 -2.34 -14.13
N ASN A 395 17.47 -1.15 -13.97
CA ASN A 395 17.78 0.01 -14.80
C ASN A 395 18.74 0.99 -14.08
N ARG A 396 19.10 2.08 -14.75
CA ARG A 396 19.93 3.15 -14.18
C ARG A 396 19.41 3.71 -12.85
N ALA A 397 18.09 3.81 -12.65
CA ALA A 397 17.51 4.31 -11.40
C ALA A 397 17.76 3.34 -10.23
N TRP A 398 17.71 2.02 -10.48
CA TRP A 398 18.07 1.01 -9.49
C TRP A 398 19.54 1.09 -9.09
N LEU A 399 20.45 1.21 -10.07
CA LEU A 399 21.89 1.35 -9.82
C LEU A 399 22.17 2.57 -8.94
N ASN A 400 21.56 3.71 -9.27
CA ASN A 400 21.64 4.92 -8.47
C ASN A 400 21.15 4.69 -7.04
N GLU A 401 20.04 3.99 -6.86
CA GLU A 401 19.51 3.69 -5.54
C GLU A 401 20.49 2.81 -4.73
N GLN A 402 21.08 1.77 -5.32
CA GLN A 402 21.98 0.88 -4.60
C GLN A 402 23.30 1.56 -4.19
N LEU A 403 23.88 2.36 -5.08
CA LEU A 403 25.14 3.07 -4.81
C LEU A 403 24.94 4.23 -3.83
N VAL A 404 23.80 4.94 -3.85
CA VAL A 404 23.51 6.03 -2.90
C VAL A 404 23.12 5.52 -1.51
N ARG A 405 22.35 4.42 -1.42
CA ARG A 405 21.90 3.88 -0.13
C ARG A 405 22.98 3.10 0.62
N GLY A 406 24.19 2.96 0.06
CA GLY A 406 25.29 2.22 0.69
C GLY A 406 24.99 0.74 0.95
N LYS A 407 23.95 0.18 0.29
CA LYS A 407 23.57 -1.24 0.44
C LYS A 407 24.62 -2.18 -0.16
N TRP A 408 25.45 -1.63 -1.03
CA TRP A 408 26.66 -2.23 -1.57
C TRP A 408 27.85 -1.59 -0.87
N GLY A 409 28.55 -2.34 -0.02
CA GLY A 409 29.62 -1.80 0.82
C GLY A 409 29.89 -2.53 2.14
N GLY A 410 29.40 -3.77 2.30
CA GLY A 410 29.68 -4.58 3.50
C GLY A 410 31.13 -5.06 3.54
N GLY A 411 32.08 -4.17 3.83
CA GLY A 411 33.50 -4.48 4.07
C GLY A 411 34.30 -5.04 2.88
N GLN A 412 33.67 -5.24 1.73
CA GLN A 412 34.25 -5.83 0.52
C GLN A 412 34.55 -4.76 -0.54
N ALA A 413 35.54 -5.02 -1.39
CA ALA A 413 35.79 -4.19 -2.57
C ALA A 413 34.66 -4.36 -3.59
N MET A 414 34.49 -3.37 -4.46
CA MET A 414 33.42 -3.37 -5.45
C MET A 414 33.99 -3.05 -6.82
N ALA A 415 33.75 -3.94 -7.78
CA ALA A 415 34.05 -3.72 -9.18
C ALA A 415 32.80 -3.22 -9.91
N LEU A 416 32.99 -2.21 -10.76
CA LEU A 416 31.99 -1.72 -11.69
C LEU A 416 32.58 -1.83 -13.09
N VAL A 417 31.96 -2.63 -13.95
CA VAL A 417 32.31 -2.77 -15.36
C VAL A 417 31.17 -2.19 -16.19
N MET A 418 31.46 -1.16 -16.98
CA MET A 418 30.52 -0.65 -17.97
C MET A 418 30.83 -1.25 -19.33
N MET A 419 29.79 -1.61 -20.07
CA MET A 419 29.86 -2.28 -21.37
C MET A 419 29.03 -1.51 -22.37
N ASP A 420 29.51 -1.44 -23.62
CA ASP A 420 28.75 -0.91 -24.75
C ASP A 420 28.93 -1.77 -25.99
N VAL A 421 27.86 -1.97 -26.76
CA VAL A 421 27.86 -2.84 -27.94
C VAL A 421 28.49 -2.11 -29.12
N ASN A 422 29.57 -2.67 -29.67
CA ASN A 422 30.27 -2.03 -30.78
C ASN A 422 29.38 -1.99 -32.03
N ARG A 423 29.34 -0.82 -32.69
CA ARG A 423 28.59 -0.56 -33.93
C ARG A 423 27.07 -0.85 -33.82
N PHE A 424 26.47 -0.75 -32.63
CA PHE A 424 25.03 -0.97 -32.48
C PHE A 424 24.17 -0.07 -33.37
N LYS A 425 24.60 1.19 -33.59
CA LYS A 425 23.94 2.09 -34.55
C LYS A 425 23.89 1.50 -35.96
N LEU A 426 24.97 0.89 -36.45
CA LEU A 426 25.01 0.24 -37.76
C LEU A 426 24.03 -0.94 -37.84
N ILE A 427 23.90 -1.70 -36.74
CA ILE A 427 22.90 -2.78 -36.64
C ILE A 427 21.49 -2.21 -36.80
N ASN A 428 21.16 -1.13 -36.08
CA ASN A 428 19.87 -0.45 -36.20
C ASN A 428 19.63 0.13 -37.59
N ASP A 429 20.64 0.78 -38.18
CA ASP A 429 20.52 1.41 -39.50
C ASP A 429 20.35 0.36 -40.61
N THR A 430 20.90 -0.85 -40.42
CA THR A 430 20.83 -1.95 -41.39
C THR A 430 19.55 -2.80 -41.26
N TYR A 431 19.17 -3.16 -40.03
CA TYR A 431 18.10 -4.14 -39.76
C TYR A 431 16.86 -3.54 -39.07
N GLY A 432 16.92 -2.27 -38.70
CA GLY A 432 15.85 -1.54 -38.01
C GLY A 432 15.90 -1.69 -36.48
N HIS A 433 15.25 -0.75 -35.79
CA HIS A 433 15.26 -0.67 -34.32
C HIS A 433 14.67 -1.90 -33.62
N SER A 434 13.64 -2.54 -34.18
CA SER A 434 13.06 -3.75 -33.59
C SER A 434 14.06 -4.92 -33.56
N PHE A 435 14.91 -5.04 -34.58
CA PHE A 435 15.98 -6.02 -34.59
C PHE A 435 17.09 -5.65 -33.59
N GLY A 436 17.39 -4.36 -33.45
CA GLY A 436 18.29 -3.86 -32.40
C GLY A 436 17.80 -4.20 -30.99
N ASP A 437 16.50 -4.07 -30.72
CA ASP A 437 15.90 -4.46 -29.44
C ASP A 437 16.10 -5.97 -29.18
N GLU A 438 15.89 -6.83 -30.18
CA GLU A 438 16.15 -8.27 -30.06
C GLU A 438 17.63 -8.57 -29.80
N VAL A 439 18.55 -7.84 -30.44
CA VAL A 439 19.99 -7.93 -30.18
C VAL A 439 20.30 -7.56 -28.73
N VAL A 440 19.73 -6.46 -28.22
CA VAL A 440 19.93 -6.05 -26.83
C VAL A 440 19.39 -7.08 -25.85
N SER A 441 18.22 -7.68 -26.13
CA SER A 441 17.68 -8.77 -25.31
C SER A 441 18.58 -10.00 -25.34
N ALA A 442 19.12 -10.38 -26.50
CA ALA A 442 20.05 -11.51 -26.61
C ALA A 442 21.39 -11.27 -25.89
N VAL A 443 21.89 -10.02 -25.93
CA VAL A 443 23.06 -9.60 -25.15
C VAL A 443 22.78 -9.68 -23.65
N ALA A 444 21.62 -9.17 -23.20
CA ALA A 444 21.21 -9.23 -21.80
C ALA A 444 21.10 -10.67 -21.29
N GLU A 445 20.47 -11.56 -22.05
CA GLU A 445 20.34 -12.98 -21.73
C GLU A 445 21.71 -13.66 -21.64
N ARG A 446 22.62 -13.33 -22.55
CA ARG A 446 23.98 -13.88 -22.53
C ARG A 446 24.77 -13.38 -21.31
N LEU A 447 24.72 -12.09 -21.02
CA LEU A 447 25.39 -11.49 -19.86
C LEU A 447 24.85 -12.03 -18.52
N ALA A 448 23.61 -12.51 -18.48
CA ALA A 448 23.07 -13.19 -17.31
C ALA A 448 23.87 -14.45 -16.93
N GLY A 449 24.66 -15.02 -17.85
CA GLY A 449 25.61 -16.09 -17.55
C GLY A 449 26.75 -15.69 -16.58
N ILE A 450 27.06 -14.38 -16.45
CA ILE A 450 28.04 -13.84 -15.48
C ILE A 450 27.38 -13.61 -14.11
N GLN A 451 26.04 -13.66 -14.04
CA GLN A 451 25.28 -13.34 -12.84
C GLN A 451 25.35 -14.47 -11.81
N GLU A 452 26.40 -14.47 -11.00
CA GLU A 452 26.49 -15.28 -9.78
C GLU A 452 25.96 -14.50 -8.57
N GLY A 453 25.70 -15.14 -7.42
CA GLY A 453 25.01 -14.55 -6.25
C GLY A 453 25.60 -13.26 -5.64
N ARG A 454 26.72 -12.76 -6.16
CA ARG A 454 27.38 -11.50 -5.77
C ARG A 454 27.56 -10.49 -6.92
N THR A 455 27.06 -10.82 -8.11
CA THR A 455 27.09 -10.02 -9.32
C THR A 455 25.68 -9.51 -9.61
N GLN A 456 25.56 -8.28 -10.06
CA GLN A 456 24.31 -7.67 -10.51
C GLN A 456 24.54 -7.10 -11.90
N LEU A 457 23.64 -7.44 -12.81
CA LEU A 457 23.64 -6.94 -14.17
C LEU A 457 22.56 -5.86 -14.29
N ILE A 458 22.90 -4.73 -14.90
CA ILE A 458 22.03 -3.56 -15.02
C ILE A 458 22.02 -3.13 -16.49
N ARG A 459 20.85 -2.82 -17.05
CA ARG A 459 20.76 -2.10 -18.32
C ARG A 459 20.83 -0.59 -18.05
N PHE A 460 21.90 0.06 -18.50
CA PHE A 460 22.16 1.45 -18.13
C PHE A 460 21.41 2.42 -19.05
N SER A 461 21.56 2.26 -20.37
CA SER A 461 20.87 3.05 -21.39
C SER A 461 21.10 2.44 -22.76
N GLY A 462 20.08 2.39 -23.64
CA GLY A 462 20.27 1.94 -25.02
C GLY A 462 20.89 0.53 -25.10
N ASP A 463 22.09 0.47 -25.64
CA ASP A 463 22.97 -0.69 -25.80
C ASP A 463 24.06 -0.83 -24.72
N SER A 464 24.05 0.04 -23.72
CA SER A 464 25.02 0.03 -22.63
C SER A 464 24.53 -0.73 -21.39
N PHE A 465 25.40 -1.53 -20.81
CA PHE A 465 25.16 -2.35 -19.62
C PHE A 465 26.17 -2.04 -18.52
N VAL A 466 25.80 -2.27 -17.27
CA VAL A 466 26.69 -2.21 -16.12
C VAL A 466 26.68 -3.55 -15.40
N ILE A 467 27.86 -4.11 -15.20
CA ILE A 467 28.09 -5.28 -14.36
C ILE A 467 28.71 -4.78 -13.06
N LEU A 468 28.01 -5.04 -11.98
CA LEU A 468 28.40 -4.64 -10.65
C LEU A 468 28.78 -5.95 -9.93
N ARG A 469 29.94 -6.04 -9.28
CA ARG A 469 30.34 -7.25 -8.52
C ARG A 469 31.00 -6.90 -7.19
N ARG A 470 30.64 -7.61 -6.13
CA ARG A 470 31.38 -7.57 -4.85
C ARG A 470 32.55 -8.54 -4.89
N LEU A 471 33.73 -8.05 -4.53
CA LEU A 471 34.97 -8.80 -4.52
C LEU A 471 35.49 -8.90 -3.08
N ASP A 472 35.79 -10.13 -2.64
CA ASP A 472 36.48 -10.36 -1.37
C ASP A 472 37.95 -9.90 -1.44
N ASP A 473 38.55 -10.02 -2.63
CA ASP A 473 39.93 -9.64 -2.94
C ASP A 473 39.94 -8.83 -4.25
N PRO A 474 40.54 -7.63 -4.28
CA PRO A 474 40.82 -6.86 -5.49
C PRO A 474 41.44 -7.66 -6.64
N MET A 475 42.23 -8.70 -6.37
CA MET A 475 42.87 -9.54 -7.41
C MET A 475 41.85 -10.26 -8.31
N TYR A 476 40.64 -10.52 -7.82
CA TYR A 476 39.57 -11.15 -8.61
C TYR A 476 38.94 -10.23 -9.67
N LEU A 477 39.39 -8.97 -9.78
CA LEU A 477 38.99 -8.09 -10.87
C LEU A 477 39.42 -8.65 -12.23
N ALA A 478 40.62 -9.24 -12.32
CA ALA A 478 41.14 -9.82 -13.56
C ALA A 478 40.22 -10.94 -14.06
N ASP A 479 39.80 -11.85 -13.17
CA ASP A 479 38.87 -12.94 -13.51
C ASP A 479 37.52 -12.42 -14.02
N LEU A 480 36.99 -11.34 -13.44
CA LEU A 480 35.77 -10.70 -13.92
C LEU A 480 35.96 -10.10 -15.33
N CYS A 481 37.11 -9.46 -15.57
CA CYS A 481 37.44 -8.90 -16.88
C CYS A 481 37.53 -10.01 -17.93
N ASP A 482 38.21 -11.12 -17.63
CA ASP A 482 38.32 -12.26 -18.53
C ASP A 482 36.95 -12.88 -18.84
N GLN A 483 36.07 -13.01 -17.83
CA GLN A 483 34.69 -13.47 -18.03
C GLN A 483 33.90 -12.56 -18.97
N CYS A 484 34.02 -11.23 -18.81
CA CYS A 484 33.35 -10.25 -19.66
C CYS A 484 33.85 -10.32 -21.11
N ALA A 485 35.16 -10.44 -21.33
CA ALA A 485 35.73 -10.57 -22.67
C ALA A 485 35.28 -11.86 -23.37
N HIS A 486 35.33 -12.99 -22.66
CA HIS A 486 35.03 -14.31 -23.24
C HIS A 486 33.55 -14.49 -23.57
N ILE A 487 32.64 -13.88 -22.81
CA ILE A 487 31.20 -14.12 -23.02
C ILE A 487 30.70 -13.59 -24.36
N MET A 488 31.41 -12.65 -24.97
CA MET A 488 31.05 -12.03 -26.24
C MET A 488 31.70 -12.72 -27.46
N VAL A 489 32.48 -13.79 -27.26
CA VAL A 489 33.24 -14.46 -28.34
C VAL A 489 32.33 -15.26 -29.27
N GLU A 490 31.35 -15.98 -28.71
CA GLU A 490 30.46 -16.82 -29.51
C GLU A 490 29.49 -15.98 -30.35
N PRO A 491 29.14 -16.37 -31.59
CA PRO A 491 28.15 -15.64 -32.39
C PRO A 491 26.76 -15.62 -31.74
N PHE A 492 26.02 -14.53 -31.95
CA PHE A 492 24.62 -14.39 -31.55
C PHE A 492 23.69 -14.94 -32.64
N HIS A 493 22.62 -15.61 -32.22
CA HIS A 493 21.57 -16.08 -33.11
C HIS A 493 20.31 -15.25 -32.83
N VAL A 494 20.02 -14.28 -33.70
CA VAL A 494 18.89 -13.34 -33.53
C VAL A 494 18.04 -13.39 -34.79
N SER A 495 16.75 -13.74 -34.64
CA SER A 495 15.79 -13.84 -35.74
C SER A 495 16.30 -14.64 -36.97
N GLY A 496 17.00 -15.74 -36.72
CA GLY A 496 17.53 -16.63 -37.77
C GLY A 496 18.86 -16.17 -38.40
N HIS A 497 19.41 -15.03 -37.99
CA HIS A 497 20.72 -14.54 -38.41
C HIS A 497 21.81 -14.93 -37.40
N ARG A 498 22.97 -15.33 -37.90
CA ARG A 498 24.19 -15.56 -37.10
C ARG A 498 25.06 -14.30 -37.17
N LEU A 499 25.15 -13.57 -36.07
CA LEU A 499 25.85 -12.28 -35.98
C LEU A 499 27.09 -12.39 -35.09
N SER A 500 28.20 -11.82 -35.54
CA SER A 500 29.35 -11.58 -34.67
C SER A 500 29.22 -10.20 -34.05
N ILE A 501 28.89 -10.14 -32.76
CA ILE A 501 28.73 -8.89 -32.03
C ILE A 501 29.87 -8.78 -31.03
N SER A 502 30.60 -7.67 -31.06
CA SER A 502 31.63 -7.35 -30.07
C SER A 502 31.19 -6.24 -29.14
N ALA A 503 31.88 -6.11 -28.02
CA ALA A 503 31.60 -5.05 -27.04
C ALA A 503 32.88 -4.52 -26.40
N ALA A 504 32.83 -3.24 -26.05
CA ALA A 504 33.89 -2.57 -25.31
C ALA A 504 33.53 -2.55 -23.82
N PHE A 505 34.50 -2.88 -22.96
CA PHE A 505 34.30 -2.94 -21.52
C PHE A 505 35.28 -2.01 -20.79
N GLY A 506 34.77 -1.23 -19.85
CA GLY A 506 35.55 -0.38 -18.95
C GLY A 506 35.31 -0.74 -17.51
N ALA A 507 36.34 -1.18 -16.80
CA ALA A 507 36.26 -1.62 -15.42
C ALA A 507 36.88 -0.59 -14.46
N THR A 508 36.29 -0.40 -13.28
CA THR A 508 36.92 0.32 -12.17
C THR A 508 36.70 -0.45 -10.86
N LEU A 509 37.54 -0.16 -9.86
CA LEU A 509 37.52 -0.77 -8.55
C LEU A 509 37.39 0.30 -7.45
N ALA A 510 36.45 0.10 -6.54
CA ALA A 510 36.35 0.84 -5.29
C ALA A 510 36.78 -0.03 -4.11
N ALA A 511 37.68 0.49 -3.28
CA ALA A 511 37.99 -0.09 -1.98
C ALA A 511 36.79 0.06 -1.01
N PRO A 512 36.69 -0.77 0.04
CA PRO A 512 35.69 -0.59 1.08
C PRO A 512 35.75 0.83 1.67
N GLY A 513 34.64 1.57 1.64
CA GLY A 513 34.55 2.96 2.14
C GLY A 513 34.88 4.05 1.11
N GLU A 514 35.34 3.69 -0.10
CA GLU A 514 35.64 4.64 -1.20
C GLU A 514 34.58 4.62 -2.31
N ILE A 515 33.37 4.16 -1.99
CA ILE A 515 32.28 4.03 -2.94
C ILE A 515 31.66 5.41 -3.21
N ASP A 516 32.18 6.11 -4.21
CA ASP A 516 31.59 7.31 -4.80
C ASP A 516 31.01 6.96 -6.18
N ARG A 517 29.68 7.01 -6.28
CA ARG A 517 28.93 6.72 -7.51
C ARG A 517 29.45 7.51 -8.71
N ASP A 518 29.59 8.83 -8.54
CA ASP A 518 29.87 9.72 -9.68
C ASP A 518 31.30 9.53 -10.14
N ARG A 519 32.22 9.24 -9.22
CA ARG A 519 33.58 8.82 -9.56
C ARG A 519 33.57 7.51 -10.35
N LEU A 520 32.96 6.45 -9.82
CA LEU A 520 33.04 5.12 -10.43
C LEU A 520 32.39 5.05 -11.81
N LEU A 521 31.25 5.71 -12.01
CA LEU A 521 30.63 5.77 -13.33
C LEU A 521 31.52 6.50 -14.33
N ARG A 522 32.15 7.63 -13.94
CA ARG A 522 33.07 8.35 -14.82
C ARG A 522 34.32 7.54 -15.15
N GLU A 523 34.90 6.86 -14.17
CA GLU A 523 36.10 6.03 -14.35
C GLU A 523 35.83 4.85 -15.30
N ALA A 524 34.74 4.11 -15.07
CA ALA A 524 34.34 3.01 -15.95
C ALA A 524 33.99 3.49 -17.36
N ASP A 525 33.30 4.63 -17.51
CA ASP A 525 33.00 5.24 -18.82
C ASP A 525 34.26 5.62 -19.58
N THR A 526 35.22 6.26 -18.90
CA THR A 526 36.50 6.63 -19.49
C THR A 526 37.25 5.39 -19.99
N ALA A 527 37.32 4.35 -19.16
CA ALA A 527 37.97 3.09 -19.54
C ALA A 527 37.24 2.37 -20.69
N MET A 528 35.91 2.37 -20.68
CA MET A 528 35.09 1.75 -21.74
C MET A 528 35.27 2.48 -23.07
N HIS A 529 35.35 3.81 -23.04
CA HIS A 529 35.61 4.60 -24.22
C HIS A 529 37.00 4.32 -24.81
N GLU A 530 38.01 4.13 -23.96
CA GLU A 530 39.34 3.67 -24.40
C GLU A 530 39.25 2.26 -25.01
N ALA A 531 38.50 1.34 -24.40
CA ALA A 531 38.30 -0.02 -24.92
C ALA A 531 37.60 -0.05 -26.29
N LYS A 532 36.74 0.92 -26.62
CA LYS A 532 36.11 1.03 -27.96
C LYS A 532 37.10 1.20 -29.10
N GLN A 533 38.30 1.70 -28.80
CA GLN A 533 39.28 2.10 -29.81
C GLN A 533 40.07 0.90 -30.35
N GLU A 534 40.28 -0.13 -29.53
CA GLU A 534 41.01 -1.34 -29.91
C GLU A 534 40.19 -2.34 -30.73
N ARG A 535 38.90 -2.04 -31.01
CA ARG A 535 37.99 -2.81 -31.87
C ARG A 535 38.04 -4.33 -31.60
N GLY A 536 37.54 -4.75 -30.45
CA GLY A 536 37.45 -6.16 -30.06
C GLY A 536 36.63 -6.35 -28.78
N ASN A 537 36.71 -7.56 -28.20
CA ASN A 537 36.13 -7.86 -26.89
C ASN A 537 37.17 -7.59 -25.79
N HIS A 538 37.58 -6.32 -25.65
CA HIS A 538 38.62 -5.93 -24.71
C HIS A 538 38.03 -5.27 -23.47
N VAL A 539 38.63 -5.58 -22.32
CA VAL A 539 38.34 -4.91 -21.05
C VAL A 539 39.52 -4.03 -20.68
N VAL A 540 39.26 -2.75 -20.52
CA VAL A 540 40.23 -1.78 -20.02
C VAL A 540 39.90 -1.50 -18.56
N VAL A 541 40.87 -1.67 -17.67
CA VAL A 541 40.72 -1.32 -16.24
C VAL A 541 41.20 0.10 -16.05
N PHE A 542 40.38 0.97 -15.49
CA PHE A 542 40.71 2.36 -15.23
C PHE A 542 41.94 2.50 -14.34
N ASP A 543 42.91 3.26 -14.85
CA ASP A 543 44.05 3.78 -14.13
C ASP A 543 44.21 5.29 -14.43
N ARG A 544 45.17 5.93 -13.76
CA ARG A 544 45.42 7.37 -13.98
C ARG A 544 45.94 7.67 -15.38
N ASP A 545 46.68 6.76 -16.00
CA ASP A 545 47.29 6.97 -17.31
C ASP A 545 46.21 6.95 -18.42
N ILE A 546 45.16 6.13 -18.26
CA ILE A 546 43.97 6.12 -19.14
C ILE A 546 43.25 7.47 -19.07
N HIS A 547 43.09 8.03 -17.88
CA HIS A 547 42.47 9.35 -17.73
C HIS A 547 43.29 10.45 -18.43
N GLU A 548 44.61 10.41 -18.30
CA GLU A 548 45.51 11.36 -18.97
C GLU A 548 45.49 11.20 -20.50
N ARG A 549 45.45 9.97 -21.01
CA ARG A 549 45.31 9.70 -22.46
C ARG A 549 43.97 10.21 -23.01
N ALA A 550 42.86 9.93 -22.33
CA ALA A 550 41.55 10.41 -22.73
C ALA A 550 41.48 11.95 -22.74
N LEU A 551 42.06 12.60 -21.73
CA LEU A 551 42.14 14.06 -21.67
C LEU A 551 43.01 14.64 -22.78
N ARG A 552 44.14 13.99 -23.09
CA ARG A 552 45.03 14.38 -24.18
C ARG A 552 44.32 14.27 -25.53
N GLN A 553 43.64 13.15 -25.78
CA GLN A 553 42.85 12.92 -26.98
C GLN A 553 41.75 13.99 -27.16
N PHE A 554 40.99 14.29 -26.10
CA PHE A 554 39.97 15.35 -26.12
C PHE A 554 40.56 16.73 -26.49
N ARG A 555 41.74 17.07 -25.97
CA ARG A 555 42.43 18.32 -26.34
C ARG A 555 42.79 18.36 -27.82
N LEU A 556 43.29 17.24 -28.37
CA LEU A 556 43.61 17.14 -29.79
C LEU A 556 42.35 17.33 -30.65
N GLU A 557 41.25 16.65 -30.32
CA GLU A 557 39.95 16.77 -31.02
C GLU A 557 39.42 18.21 -31.02
N ALA A 558 39.55 18.92 -29.89
CA ALA A 558 39.13 20.31 -29.79
C ALA A 558 40.00 21.27 -30.62
N TRP A 559 41.30 20.99 -30.77
CA TRP A 559 42.25 21.87 -31.45
C TRP A 559 42.36 21.62 -32.96
N LEU A 560 42.17 20.37 -33.37
CA LEU A 560 42.45 19.92 -34.73
C LEU A 560 41.71 20.67 -35.84
N PRO A 561 40.43 21.06 -35.71
CA PRO A 561 39.74 21.83 -36.75
C PRO A 561 40.47 23.15 -37.08
N ASN A 562 40.98 23.84 -36.05
CA ASN A 562 41.74 25.08 -36.23
C ASN A 562 43.13 24.80 -36.83
N ALA A 563 43.80 23.74 -36.39
CA ALA A 563 45.12 23.36 -36.92
C ALA A 563 45.07 23.03 -38.41
N VAL A 564 44.03 22.33 -38.87
CA VAL A 564 43.78 22.05 -40.29
C VAL A 564 43.51 23.34 -41.06
N ALA A 565 42.61 24.21 -40.56
CA ALA A 565 42.28 25.47 -41.22
C ALA A 565 43.48 26.43 -41.35
N ASN A 566 44.37 26.44 -40.35
CA ASN A 566 45.56 27.30 -40.31
C ASN A 566 46.80 26.68 -41.00
N SER A 567 46.69 25.49 -41.58
CA SER A 567 47.82 24.76 -42.18
C SER A 567 48.99 24.51 -41.19
N GLU A 568 48.67 24.22 -39.93
CA GLU A 568 49.66 23.90 -38.88
C GLU A 568 50.21 22.47 -39.00
N ILE A 569 49.56 21.62 -39.79
CA ILE A 569 50.00 20.25 -40.09
C ILE A 569 50.91 20.29 -41.33
N GLN A 570 52.16 19.91 -41.14
CA GLN A 570 53.23 20.00 -42.13
C GLN A 570 53.38 18.71 -42.92
N VAL A 571 53.91 18.82 -44.14
CA VAL A 571 54.20 17.68 -45.02
C VAL A 571 55.68 17.34 -44.97
N TYR A 572 55.99 16.09 -44.66
CA TYR A 572 57.33 15.52 -44.73
C TYR A 572 57.34 14.45 -45.82
N PHE A 573 58.44 14.33 -46.54
CA PHE A 573 58.65 13.32 -47.57
C PHE A 573 59.60 12.23 -47.09
N GLN A 574 59.22 10.98 -47.34
CA GLN A 574 60.10 9.83 -47.21
C GLN A 574 60.37 9.23 -48.60
N PRO A 575 61.63 8.99 -48.99
CA PRO A 575 61.94 8.49 -50.33
C PRO A 575 61.61 7.01 -50.46
N ILE A 576 61.09 6.66 -51.64
CA ILE A 576 60.95 5.30 -52.14
C ILE A 576 62.05 5.11 -53.19
N VAL A 577 62.95 4.18 -52.92
CA VAL A 577 64.18 3.99 -53.70
C VAL A 577 64.07 2.72 -54.55
N ASP A 578 64.48 2.82 -55.80
CA ASP A 578 64.67 1.65 -56.66
C ASP A 578 66.00 0.97 -56.29
N ALA A 579 65.91 -0.23 -55.71
CA ALA A 579 67.05 -0.95 -55.17
C ALA A 579 68.12 -1.33 -56.21
N ASN A 580 67.77 -1.36 -57.51
CA ASN A 580 68.70 -1.68 -58.58
C ASN A 580 69.45 -0.45 -59.09
N SER A 581 68.72 0.66 -59.28
CA SER A 581 69.33 1.91 -59.79
C SER A 581 69.91 2.78 -58.67
N GLY A 582 69.52 2.54 -57.42
CA GLY A 582 69.78 3.41 -56.28
C GLY A 582 69.00 4.72 -56.30
N GLY A 583 68.32 5.06 -57.40
CA GLY A 583 67.60 6.31 -57.60
C GLY A 583 66.27 6.40 -56.84
N ILE A 584 65.86 7.62 -56.51
CA ILE A 584 64.54 7.89 -55.92
C ILE A 584 63.46 7.69 -57.00
N ALA A 585 62.62 6.67 -56.80
CA ALA A 585 61.49 6.32 -57.65
C ALA A 585 60.20 7.07 -57.26
N GLY A 586 60.08 7.47 -56.00
CA GLY A 586 58.95 8.26 -55.51
C GLY A 586 59.18 8.78 -54.09
N PHE A 587 58.19 9.49 -53.56
CA PHE A 587 58.16 9.93 -52.17
C PHE A 587 56.77 9.66 -51.60
N GLU A 588 56.72 9.23 -50.34
CA GLU A 588 55.48 9.23 -49.57
C GLU A 588 55.36 10.54 -48.79
N ALA A 589 54.20 11.20 -48.89
CA ALA A 589 53.86 12.39 -48.14
C ALA A 589 53.24 12.03 -46.80
N LEU A 590 53.93 12.40 -45.73
CA LEU A 590 53.59 12.06 -44.35
C LEU A 590 53.23 13.31 -43.56
N ALA A 591 52.06 13.31 -42.94
CA ALA A 591 51.59 14.40 -42.09
C ALA A 591 52.40 14.47 -40.78
N ARG A 592 52.79 15.68 -40.37
CA ARG A 592 53.50 15.94 -39.11
C ARG A 592 52.89 17.14 -38.42
N TRP A 593 52.47 16.96 -37.16
CA TRP A 593 51.84 18.03 -36.39
C TRP A 593 52.68 18.39 -35.17
N GLN A 594 53.04 19.66 -35.08
CA GLN A 594 53.66 20.24 -33.90
C GLN A 594 52.62 21.10 -33.17
N HIS A 595 51.99 20.50 -32.16
CA HIS A 595 50.99 21.18 -31.34
C HIS A 595 51.68 22.22 -30.42
N PRO A 596 51.12 23.43 -30.24
CA PRO A 596 51.72 24.49 -29.43
C PRO A 596 52.05 24.08 -27.99
N GLU A 597 51.14 23.38 -27.31
CA GLU A 597 51.32 22.90 -25.94
C GLU A 597 51.86 21.46 -25.83
N LEU A 598 51.38 20.53 -26.66
CA LEU A 598 51.69 19.10 -26.57
C LEU A 598 52.97 18.67 -27.30
N GLY A 599 53.62 19.60 -28.03
CA GLY A 599 54.81 19.31 -28.82
C GLY A 599 54.50 18.49 -30.07
N TRP A 600 55.42 17.64 -30.50
CA TRP A 600 55.18 16.74 -31.64
C TRP A 600 54.12 15.70 -31.31
N VAL A 601 53.03 15.70 -32.08
CA VAL A 601 51.93 14.74 -31.95
C VAL A 601 52.12 13.63 -32.98
N PRO A 602 52.19 12.36 -32.56
CA PRO A 602 52.30 11.24 -33.49
C PRO A 602 51.12 11.17 -34.48
N PRO A 603 51.35 10.78 -35.75
CA PRO A 603 50.28 10.64 -36.74
C PRO A 603 49.09 9.80 -36.30
N PRO A 604 49.24 8.60 -35.70
CA PRO A 604 48.10 7.81 -35.28
C PRO A 604 47.16 8.55 -34.30
N GLU A 605 47.72 9.39 -33.42
CA GLU A 605 46.98 10.11 -32.39
C GLU A 605 46.09 11.21 -33.00
N PHE A 606 46.65 12.06 -33.86
CA PHE A 606 45.87 13.14 -34.45
C PHE A 606 45.01 12.69 -35.64
N ILE A 607 45.38 11.62 -36.34
CA ILE A 607 44.51 11.02 -37.36
C ILE A 607 43.25 10.44 -36.69
N ARG A 608 43.40 9.78 -35.53
CA ARG A 608 42.25 9.38 -34.71
C ARG A 608 41.39 10.60 -34.32
N ALA A 609 42.01 11.65 -33.81
CA ALA A 609 41.29 12.89 -33.49
C ALA A 609 40.58 13.50 -34.73
N ALA A 610 41.15 13.37 -35.93
CA ALA A 610 40.55 13.83 -37.18
C ALA A 610 39.29 13.06 -37.55
N ILE A 611 39.28 11.76 -37.29
CA ILE A 611 38.12 10.91 -37.55
C ILE A 611 37.00 11.25 -36.55
N GLU A 612 37.31 11.31 -35.26
CA GLU A 612 36.33 11.55 -34.19
C GLU A 612 35.73 12.98 -34.26
N SER A 613 36.54 13.98 -34.61
CA SER A 613 36.07 15.36 -34.83
C SER A 613 35.38 15.58 -36.19
N GLY A 614 35.43 14.59 -37.10
CA GLY A 614 34.90 14.70 -38.46
C GLY A 614 35.75 15.54 -39.43
N CYS A 615 36.96 15.95 -39.03
CA CYS A 615 37.89 16.76 -39.84
C CYS A 615 38.79 15.96 -40.78
N ILE A 616 38.71 14.62 -40.81
CA ILE A 616 39.61 13.76 -41.59
C ILE A 616 39.65 14.13 -43.09
N ARG A 617 38.50 14.44 -43.70
CA ARG A 617 38.45 14.84 -45.11
C ARG A 617 39.18 16.16 -45.38
N ASP A 618 38.97 17.15 -44.51
CA ASP A 618 39.61 18.46 -44.65
C ASP A 618 41.14 18.34 -44.48
N LEU A 619 41.57 17.45 -43.58
CA LEU A 619 42.96 17.07 -43.43
C LEU A 619 43.52 16.39 -44.70
N THR A 620 42.84 15.39 -45.26
CA THR A 620 43.27 14.71 -46.50
C THR A 620 43.45 15.72 -47.64
N LEU A 621 42.45 16.58 -47.87
CA LEU A 621 42.49 17.58 -48.95
C LEU A 621 43.57 18.64 -48.72
N GLY A 622 43.75 19.07 -47.47
CA GLY A 622 44.83 19.99 -47.08
C GLY A 622 46.22 19.38 -47.29
N MET A 623 46.39 18.10 -46.95
CA MET A 623 47.63 17.35 -47.19
C MET A 623 47.90 17.16 -48.68
N LEU A 624 46.90 16.75 -49.48
CA LEU A 624 47.03 16.61 -50.94
C LEU A 624 47.50 17.91 -51.59
N ARG A 625 46.91 19.04 -51.20
CA ARG A 625 47.29 20.37 -51.71
C ARG A 625 48.71 20.74 -51.31
N SER A 626 49.04 20.59 -50.03
CA SER A 626 50.34 20.98 -49.48
C SER A 626 51.47 20.09 -50.03
N ALA A 627 51.23 18.79 -50.15
CA ALA A 627 52.16 17.83 -50.72
C ALA A 627 52.36 18.07 -52.22
N SER A 628 51.28 18.29 -52.98
CA SER A 628 51.35 18.63 -54.41
C SER A 628 52.18 19.89 -54.64
N LYS A 629 51.92 20.95 -53.86
CA LYS A 629 52.69 22.20 -53.92
C LYS A 629 54.16 21.99 -53.63
N ALA A 630 54.50 21.25 -52.58
CA ALA A 630 55.87 20.95 -52.18
C ALA A 630 56.59 20.01 -53.17
N PHE A 631 55.84 19.19 -53.92
CA PHE A 631 56.37 18.23 -54.88
C PHE A 631 56.74 18.83 -56.24
N LYS A 632 56.23 20.02 -56.59
CA LYS A 632 56.48 20.69 -57.89
C LYS A 632 57.96 20.66 -58.35
N PRO A 633 58.97 20.96 -57.51
CA PRO A 633 60.37 20.97 -57.95
C PRO A 633 60.90 19.60 -58.39
N TYR A 634 60.22 18.50 -58.04
CA TYR A 634 60.61 17.13 -58.39
C TYR A 634 60.12 16.68 -59.77
N LEU A 635 59.20 17.43 -60.39
CA LEU A 635 58.64 17.07 -61.70
C LEU A 635 59.71 17.04 -62.82
N GLU A 636 60.71 17.91 -62.70
CA GLU A 636 61.81 18.07 -63.66
C GLU A 636 62.99 17.11 -63.41
N LYS A 637 62.94 16.29 -62.35
CA LYS A 637 64.03 15.36 -62.05
C LYS A 637 64.07 14.21 -63.09
N PRO A 638 65.25 13.82 -63.61
CA PRO A 638 65.37 12.74 -64.61
C PRO A 638 64.84 11.38 -64.14
N SER A 639 64.92 11.10 -62.83
CA SER A 639 64.36 9.87 -62.23
C SER A 639 62.84 9.83 -62.27
N ARG A 640 62.18 10.95 -62.60
CA ARG A 640 60.74 11.07 -62.77
C ARG A 640 60.00 10.47 -61.54
N PRO A 641 60.25 10.97 -60.31
CA PRO A 641 59.63 10.41 -59.12
C PRO A 641 58.10 10.62 -59.13
N TYR A 642 57.39 9.82 -58.34
CA TYR A 642 55.97 10.01 -58.03
C TYR A 642 55.76 10.46 -56.58
N LEU A 643 54.58 10.99 -56.29
CA LEU A 643 54.14 11.40 -54.96
C LEU A 643 53.05 10.44 -54.48
N GLY A 644 53.29 9.72 -53.39
CA GLY A 644 52.32 8.92 -52.65
C GLY A 644 51.63 9.78 -51.59
N VAL A 645 50.30 9.73 -51.50
CA VAL A 645 49.52 10.41 -50.47
C VAL A 645 48.44 9.47 -49.93
N ASN A 646 48.46 9.26 -48.62
CA ASN A 646 47.44 8.51 -47.90
C ASN A 646 46.07 9.19 -47.96
N VAL A 647 45.02 8.40 -48.20
CA VAL A 647 43.62 8.86 -48.18
C VAL A 647 42.80 8.09 -47.16
N SER A 648 41.69 8.67 -46.72
CA SER A 648 40.85 8.04 -45.70
C SER A 648 39.72 7.21 -46.31
N VAL A 649 39.15 6.31 -45.49
CA VAL A 649 37.98 5.49 -45.87
C VAL A 649 36.79 6.36 -46.30
N SER A 650 36.59 7.50 -45.64
CA SER A 650 35.49 8.40 -45.95
C SER A 650 35.70 9.12 -47.28
N ASP A 651 36.95 9.37 -47.69
CA ASP A 651 37.27 9.96 -48.99
C ASP A 651 36.97 8.97 -50.13
N ILE A 652 37.40 7.71 -50.00
CA ILE A 652 37.19 6.68 -51.03
C ILE A 652 35.71 6.29 -51.20
N ASN A 653 34.90 6.49 -50.17
CA ASN A 653 33.44 6.29 -50.27
C ASN A 653 32.69 7.54 -50.76
N ALA A 654 33.34 8.69 -50.89
CA ALA A 654 32.68 9.92 -51.33
C ALA A 654 32.68 10.04 -52.86
N GLU A 655 31.49 10.07 -53.46
CA GLU A 655 31.33 10.16 -54.92
C GLU A 655 32.00 11.40 -55.54
N GLU A 656 32.09 12.50 -54.79
CA GLU A 656 32.69 13.76 -55.25
C GLU A 656 34.22 13.81 -55.11
N PHE A 657 34.84 12.84 -54.44
CA PHE A 657 36.28 12.85 -54.16
C PHE A 657 37.15 12.96 -55.43
N PRO A 658 36.91 12.19 -56.52
CA PRO A 658 37.70 12.31 -57.75
C PRO A 658 37.67 13.72 -58.35
N VAL A 659 36.52 14.41 -58.25
CA VAL A 659 36.35 15.78 -58.75
C VAL A 659 37.21 16.76 -57.94
N ARG A 660 37.27 16.59 -56.61
CA ARG A 660 38.10 17.43 -55.74
C ARG A 660 39.59 17.22 -55.97
N VAL A 661 40.02 15.96 -56.14
CA VAL A 661 41.41 15.63 -56.46
C VAL A 661 41.81 16.24 -57.82
N ALA A 662 40.96 16.12 -58.85
CA ALA A 662 41.20 16.74 -60.15
C ALA A 662 41.35 18.27 -60.05
N ALA A 663 40.53 18.93 -59.24
CA ALA A 663 40.65 20.37 -59.00
C ALA A 663 41.98 20.74 -58.34
N ILE A 664 42.42 20.01 -57.32
CA ILE A 664 43.71 20.24 -56.64
C ILE A 664 44.87 20.03 -57.61
N LEU A 665 44.86 18.96 -58.40
CA LEU A 665 45.90 18.67 -59.39
C LEU A 665 45.99 19.77 -60.45
N ALA A 666 44.85 20.30 -60.91
CA ALA A 666 44.80 21.39 -61.88
C ALA A 666 45.31 22.72 -61.28
N GLU A 667 44.90 23.06 -60.05
CA GLU A 667 45.34 24.26 -59.34
C GLU A 667 46.85 24.23 -59.04
N GLU A 668 47.38 23.07 -58.67
CA GLU A 668 48.80 22.88 -58.35
C GLU A 668 49.63 22.43 -59.56
N GLY A 669 49.05 22.28 -60.76
CA GLY A 669 49.79 21.90 -61.97
C GLY A 669 50.55 20.58 -61.87
N ILE A 670 50.03 19.60 -61.12
CA ILE A 670 50.63 18.27 -60.98
C ILE A 670 50.00 17.33 -62.02
N PRO A 671 50.80 16.68 -62.90
CA PRO A 671 50.27 15.67 -63.81
C PRO A 671 49.70 14.48 -63.02
N ALA A 672 48.51 14.01 -63.38
CA ALA A 672 47.80 12.98 -62.62
C ALA A 672 48.60 11.68 -62.46
N GLU A 673 49.39 11.30 -63.47
CA GLU A 673 50.24 10.10 -63.44
C GLU A 673 51.36 10.16 -62.38
N ARG A 674 51.67 11.37 -61.90
CA ARG A 674 52.66 11.62 -60.83
C ARG A 674 52.10 11.45 -59.44
N LEU A 675 50.78 11.42 -59.27
CA LEU A 675 50.13 11.22 -57.99
C LEU A 675 49.71 9.76 -57.84
N VAL A 676 50.09 9.16 -56.71
CA VAL A 676 49.65 7.85 -56.25
C VAL A 676 48.82 8.08 -55.00
N LEU A 677 47.58 7.62 -55.00
CA LEU A 677 46.75 7.61 -53.80
C LEU A 677 46.92 6.29 -53.08
N GLU A 678 47.21 6.34 -51.79
CA GLU A 678 47.47 5.16 -50.96
C GLU A 678 46.22 4.87 -50.11
N VAL A 679 45.67 3.67 -50.28
CA VAL A 679 44.46 3.19 -49.60
C VAL A 679 44.79 1.95 -48.81
N THR A 680 44.38 1.85 -47.56
CA THR A 680 44.60 0.60 -46.80
C THR A 680 43.71 -0.52 -47.33
N GLU A 681 44.14 -1.76 -47.15
CA GLU A 681 43.42 -2.96 -47.59
C GLU A 681 41.95 -2.98 -47.11
N ASP A 682 41.72 -2.66 -45.83
CA ASP A 682 40.39 -2.64 -45.22
C ASP A 682 39.43 -1.62 -45.87
N MET A 683 39.95 -0.53 -46.46
CA MET A 683 39.11 0.48 -47.12
C MET A 683 38.40 -0.10 -48.35
N LEU A 684 38.98 -1.13 -48.97
CA LEU A 684 38.49 -1.75 -50.20
C LEU A 684 37.40 -2.79 -49.95
N LEU A 685 37.24 -3.27 -48.71
CA LEU A 685 36.28 -4.32 -48.34
C LEU A 685 34.90 -3.80 -47.94
N GLY A 686 34.69 -2.47 -47.94
CA GLY A 686 33.43 -1.82 -47.61
C GLY A 686 32.34 -1.97 -48.69
N ASP A 687 31.77 -0.85 -49.14
CA ASP A 687 30.86 -0.85 -50.30
C ASP A 687 31.65 -1.05 -51.59
N VAL A 688 31.92 -2.32 -51.92
CA VAL A 688 32.71 -2.72 -53.10
C VAL A 688 32.19 -2.07 -54.39
N GLY A 689 30.88 -1.86 -54.52
CA GLY A 689 30.28 -1.24 -55.70
C GLY A 689 30.67 0.23 -55.83
N ASN A 690 30.48 1.00 -54.77
CA ASN A 690 30.83 2.42 -54.73
C ASN A 690 32.34 2.63 -54.84
N VAL A 691 33.15 1.86 -54.11
CA VAL A 691 34.62 1.93 -54.17
C VAL A 691 35.13 1.66 -55.59
N THR A 692 34.60 0.64 -56.27
CA THR A 692 34.97 0.34 -57.67
C THR A 692 34.66 1.52 -58.59
N GLN A 693 33.53 2.20 -58.40
CA GLN A 693 33.14 3.36 -59.19
C GLN A 693 34.06 4.56 -58.94
N VAL A 694 34.41 4.86 -57.68
CA VAL A 694 35.31 5.96 -57.31
C VAL A 694 36.72 5.72 -57.84
N LEU A 695 37.27 4.51 -57.64
CA LEU A 695 38.58 4.13 -58.16
C LEU A 695 38.61 4.16 -59.70
N GLY A 696 37.53 3.74 -60.37
CA GLY A 696 37.38 3.84 -61.82
C GLY A 696 37.49 5.28 -62.32
N ARG A 697 36.81 6.23 -61.66
CA ARG A 697 36.88 7.66 -61.99
C ARG A 697 38.27 8.26 -61.73
N LEU A 698 38.94 7.87 -60.65
CA LEU A 698 40.32 8.31 -60.37
C LEU A 698 41.29 7.83 -61.45
N ARG A 699 41.09 6.61 -61.95
CA ARG A 699 41.87 6.06 -63.06
C ARG A 699 41.59 6.77 -64.39
N GLU A 700 40.35 7.13 -64.69
CA GLU A 700 39.99 7.92 -65.89
C GLU A 700 40.71 9.28 -65.91
N LEU A 701 41.00 9.84 -64.75
CA LEU A 701 41.82 11.05 -64.59
C LEU A 701 43.32 10.81 -64.79
N GLY A 702 43.77 9.55 -64.83
CA GLY A 702 45.17 9.16 -64.98
C GLY A 702 45.92 8.96 -63.66
N LEU A 703 45.24 8.98 -62.51
CA LEU A 703 45.87 8.71 -61.21
C LEU A 703 46.21 7.22 -61.06
N ARG A 704 47.22 6.97 -60.22
CA ARG A 704 47.57 5.62 -59.77
C ARG A 704 47.10 5.39 -58.34
N VAL A 705 46.82 4.13 -58.02
CA VAL A 705 46.36 3.71 -56.69
C VAL A 705 47.30 2.64 -56.14
N ALA A 706 47.72 2.82 -54.89
CA ALA A 706 48.49 1.85 -54.13
C ALA A 706 47.63 1.28 -53.00
N ILE A 707 47.73 -0.04 -52.78
CA ILE A 707 47.18 -0.69 -51.59
C ILE A 707 48.26 -0.68 -50.52
N ASP A 708 47.96 -0.03 -49.40
CA ASP A 708 48.80 0.06 -48.23
C ASP A 708 48.49 -1.03 -47.18
N ASP A 709 49.45 -1.30 -46.29
CA ASP A 709 49.38 -2.31 -45.22
C ASP A 709 49.04 -3.75 -45.69
N PHE A 710 49.39 -4.12 -46.92
CA PHE A 710 48.91 -5.34 -47.55
C PHE A 710 49.42 -6.62 -46.87
N GLY A 711 48.49 -7.54 -46.55
CA GLY A 711 48.77 -8.86 -45.98
C GLY A 711 48.57 -8.97 -44.47
N THR A 712 48.23 -7.88 -43.79
CA THR A 712 47.93 -7.86 -42.35
C THR A 712 46.48 -8.23 -42.01
N GLY A 713 45.59 -8.31 -43.02
CA GLY A 713 44.16 -8.60 -42.90
C GLY A 713 43.66 -9.85 -43.64
N TYR A 714 42.33 -9.99 -43.76
CA TYR A 714 41.68 -11.10 -44.48
C TYR A 714 41.59 -10.79 -45.98
N SER A 715 42.70 -10.90 -46.70
CA SER A 715 42.73 -10.65 -48.15
C SER A 715 41.95 -11.72 -48.92
N SER A 716 40.83 -11.36 -49.55
CA SER A 716 40.25 -12.18 -50.61
C SER A 716 40.86 -11.76 -51.94
N MET A 717 41.77 -12.59 -52.46
CA MET A 717 42.46 -12.41 -53.75
C MET A 717 41.52 -12.08 -54.92
N SER A 718 40.24 -12.45 -54.82
CA SER A 718 39.20 -12.14 -55.81
C SER A 718 39.01 -10.66 -56.11
N TYR A 719 39.33 -9.76 -55.17
CA TYR A 719 39.07 -8.32 -55.34
C TYR A 719 40.25 -7.54 -55.92
N LEU A 720 41.48 -8.04 -55.79
CA LEU A 720 42.67 -7.38 -56.36
C LEU A 720 42.59 -7.27 -57.88
N SER A 721 42.04 -8.29 -58.55
CA SER A 721 41.78 -8.25 -59.99
C SER A 721 40.65 -7.27 -60.37
N SER A 722 39.75 -6.95 -59.43
CA SER A 722 38.59 -6.10 -59.66
C SER A 722 38.87 -4.61 -59.44
N PHE A 723 39.76 -4.28 -58.50
CA PHE A 723 39.98 -2.88 -58.07
C PHE A 723 40.99 -2.08 -58.92
N MET A 724 41.50 -2.62 -60.03
CA MET A 724 42.35 -1.90 -60.99
C MET A 724 43.50 -1.09 -60.35
N VAL A 725 44.10 -1.63 -59.29
CA VAL A 725 45.21 -1.00 -58.55
C VAL A 725 46.52 -1.10 -59.31
N ASN A 726 47.54 -0.32 -58.93
CA ASN A 726 48.84 -0.28 -59.61
C ASN A 726 50.00 -0.75 -58.74
N ILE A 727 49.90 -0.51 -57.43
CA ILE A 727 51.00 -0.72 -56.49
C ILE A 727 50.47 -1.48 -55.26
N ILE A 728 51.27 -2.38 -54.74
CA ILE A 728 51.07 -3.03 -53.45
C ILE A 728 52.24 -2.60 -52.54
N LYS A 729 51.93 -2.07 -51.35
CA LYS A 729 52.91 -1.77 -50.31
C LYS A 729 52.86 -2.90 -49.27
N ILE A 730 53.98 -3.59 -49.08
CA ILE A 730 54.14 -4.65 -48.08
C ILE A 730 54.43 -3.97 -46.74
N ASP A 731 53.57 -4.23 -45.75
CA ASP A 731 53.69 -3.66 -44.42
C ASP A 731 55.03 -3.98 -43.75
N GLN A 732 55.53 -3.02 -42.98
CA GLN A 732 56.78 -3.13 -42.23
C GLN A 732 56.79 -4.29 -41.22
N SER A 733 55.65 -4.79 -40.74
CA SER A 733 55.62 -5.90 -39.76
C SER A 733 56.27 -7.17 -40.30
N PHE A 734 56.14 -7.45 -41.60
CA PHE A 734 56.80 -8.57 -42.26
C PHE A 734 58.30 -8.34 -42.49
N VAL A 735 58.74 -7.08 -42.46
CA VAL A 735 60.14 -6.68 -42.70
C VAL A 735 60.95 -6.62 -41.41
N ARG A 736 60.32 -6.23 -40.30
CA ARG A 736 60.97 -6.13 -38.97
C ARG A 736 61.66 -7.43 -38.54
N ASN A 737 61.01 -8.57 -38.74
CA ASN A 737 61.54 -9.89 -38.36
C ASN A 737 62.09 -10.69 -39.54
N LEU A 738 62.32 -10.04 -40.69
CA LEU A 738 62.63 -10.74 -41.94
C LEU A 738 63.90 -11.60 -41.88
N THR A 739 64.90 -11.20 -41.09
CA THR A 739 66.17 -11.96 -40.94
C THR A 739 66.03 -13.18 -40.03
N THR A 740 65.01 -13.25 -39.17
CA THR A 740 64.84 -14.30 -38.16
C THR A 740 63.61 -15.19 -38.40
N SER A 741 62.59 -14.70 -39.11
CA SER A 741 61.32 -15.38 -39.33
C SER A 741 61.23 -16.01 -40.72
N SER A 742 61.33 -17.34 -40.78
CA SER A 742 61.10 -18.07 -42.04
C SER A 742 59.67 -17.95 -42.56
N SER A 743 58.71 -17.59 -41.70
CA SER A 743 57.31 -17.36 -42.08
C SER A 743 57.18 -16.04 -42.84
N ASP A 744 57.73 -14.96 -42.30
CA ASP A 744 57.63 -13.63 -42.92
C ASP A 744 58.36 -13.59 -44.26
N GLN A 745 59.52 -14.26 -44.36
CA GLN A 745 60.21 -14.44 -45.65
C GLN A 745 59.36 -15.15 -46.71
N LYS A 746 58.53 -16.14 -46.31
CA LYS A 746 57.64 -16.84 -47.24
C LYS A 746 56.47 -15.95 -47.66
N ILE A 747 55.92 -15.18 -46.73
CA ILE A 747 54.82 -14.24 -46.99
C ILE A 747 55.29 -13.17 -47.98
N VAL A 748 56.41 -12.50 -47.71
CA VAL A 748 56.97 -11.46 -48.59
C VAL A 748 57.23 -12.02 -50.00
N ARG A 749 57.81 -13.22 -50.10
CA ARG A 749 58.05 -13.89 -51.39
C ARG A 749 56.75 -14.22 -52.13
N ALA A 750 55.72 -14.68 -51.41
CA ALA A 750 54.42 -14.99 -52.00
C ALA A 750 53.74 -13.73 -52.54
N ILE A 751 53.76 -12.63 -51.76
CA ILE A 751 53.21 -11.34 -52.19
C ILE A 751 53.96 -10.80 -53.41
N ALA A 752 55.30 -10.83 -53.39
CA ALA A 752 56.13 -10.37 -54.50
C ALA A 752 55.85 -11.18 -55.79
N SER A 753 55.73 -12.50 -55.68
CA SER A 753 55.40 -13.37 -56.83
C SER A 753 54.00 -13.08 -57.37
N MET A 754 53.01 -12.96 -56.49
CA MET A 754 51.62 -12.68 -56.88
C MET A 754 51.51 -11.32 -57.57
N ALA A 755 52.15 -10.29 -57.03
CA ALA A 755 52.15 -8.97 -57.63
C ALA A 755 52.79 -8.97 -59.02
N ALA A 756 53.87 -9.74 -59.21
CA ALA A 756 54.49 -9.91 -60.52
C ALA A 756 53.53 -10.58 -61.53
N ASP A 757 52.81 -11.62 -61.12
CA ASP A 757 51.81 -12.31 -61.97
C ASP A 757 50.61 -11.41 -62.34
N LEU A 758 50.29 -10.43 -61.50
CA LEU A 758 49.23 -9.44 -61.72
C LEU A 758 49.74 -8.13 -62.37
N GLU A 759 51.01 -8.06 -62.76
CA GLU A 759 51.66 -6.87 -63.32
C GLU A 759 51.59 -5.62 -62.40
N LEU A 760 51.57 -5.85 -61.09
CA LEU A 760 51.57 -4.80 -60.06
C LEU A 760 52.99 -4.48 -59.59
N SER A 761 53.24 -3.21 -59.25
CA SER A 761 54.50 -2.81 -58.61
C SER A 761 54.46 -3.10 -57.11
N VAL A 762 55.58 -3.54 -56.54
CA VAL A 762 55.69 -3.81 -55.11
C VAL A 762 56.63 -2.81 -54.47
N VAL A 763 56.14 -2.12 -53.45
CA VAL A 763 56.93 -1.32 -52.51
C VAL A 763 57.03 -2.12 -51.21
N THR A 764 58.22 -2.20 -50.63
CA THR A 764 58.42 -2.84 -49.33
C THR A 764 58.85 -1.81 -48.30
N GLU A 765 58.10 -1.75 -47.20
CA GLU A 765 58.28 -0.72 -46.17
C GLU A 765 59.11 -1.19 -44.98
N GLY A 766 59.64 -0.24 -44.21
CA GLY A 766 60.34 -0.54 -42.97
C GLY A 766 61.72 -1.17 -43.16
N VAL A 767 62.40 -0.92 -44.29
CA VAL A 767 63.80 -1.35 -44.48
C VAL A 767 64.72 -0.51 -43.60
N GLU A 768 65.40 -1.13 -42.64
CA GLU A 768 66.27 -0.46 -41.68
C GLU A 768 67.74 -0.92 -41.78
N THR A 769 68.00 -2.15 -42.21
CA THR A 769 69.35 -2.73 -42.25
C THR A 769 69.79 -3.17 -43.65
N ALA A 770 71.11 -3.22 -43.88
CA ALA A 770 71.68 -3.74 -45.12
C ALA A 770 71.32 -5.21 -45.37
N GLU A 771 71.21 -6.01 -44.30
CA GLU A 771 70.83 -7.42 -44.36
C GLU A 771 69.39 -7.60 -44.84
N GLN A 772 68.46 -6.75 -44.38
CA GLN A 772 67.08 -6.73 -44.87
C GLN A 772 67.04 -6.36 -46.36
N LEU A 773 67.80 -5.33 -46.76
CA LEU A 773 67.91 -4.90 -48.15
C LEU A 773 68.36 -6.05 -49.07
N GLU A 774 69.47 -6.73 -48.73
CA GLU A 774 69.99 -7.84 -49.53
C GLU A 774 68.97 -8.97 -49.68
N LEU A 775 68.26 -9.31 -48.59
CA LEU A 775 67.27 -10.37 -48.62
C LEU A 775 66.04 -10.01 -49.46
N LEU A 776 65.56 -8.76 -49.35
CA LEU A 776 64.44 -8.25 -50.14
C LEU A 776 64.78 -8.21 -51.64
N GLN A 777 66.00 -7.83 -52.01
CA GLN A 777 66.47 -7.90 -53.40
C GLN A 777 66.47 -9.35 -53.92
N GLN A 778 66.94 -10.31 -53.13
CA GLN A 778 66.90 -11.74 -53.49
C GLN A 778 65.47 -12.29 -53.64
N MET A 779 64.49 -11.68 -52.97
CA MET A 779 63.07 -12.02 -53.09
C MET A 779 62.37 -11.32 -54.25
N GLY A 780 63.08 -10.47 -55.01
CA GLY A 780 62.54 -9.74 -56.15
C GLY A 780 61.85 -8.43 -55.80
N CYS A 781 61.98 -7.95 -54.56
CA CYS A 781 61.43 -6.66 -54.15
C CYS A 781 62.31 -5.53 -54.69
N ARG A 782 61.73 -4.66 -55.53
CA ARG A 782 62.46 -3.63 -56.28
C ARG A 782 62.38 -2.24 -55.67
N LEU A 783 61.18 -1.81 -55.27
CA LEU A 783 60.97 -0.50 -54.67
C LEU A 783 60.97 -0.65 -53.16
N LEU A 784 61.84 0.09 -52.48
CA LEU A 784 62.08 -0.08 -51.05
C LEU A 784 61.97 1.27 -50.34
N GLN A 785 61.37 1.26 -49.16
CA GLN A 785 61.19 2.42 -48.30
C GLN A 785 61.53 2.06 -46.86
N GLY A 786 62.20 2.97 -46.15
CA GLY A 786 62.52 2.77 -44.75
C GLY A 786 63.69 3.63 -44.28
N TYR A 787 64.02 3.52 -43.00
CA TYR A 787 65.05 4.34 -42.37
C TYR A 787 66.46 4.08 -42.88
N PHE A 788 66.70 2.95 -43.54
CA PHE A 788 67.94 2.71 -44.27
C PHE A 788 68.24 3.81 -45.30
N TYR A 789 67.20 4.31 -45.98
CA TYR A 789 67.29 5.40 -46.97
C TYR A 789 67.04 6.79 -46.39
N GLY A 790 66.83 6.88 -45.07
CA GLY A 790 66.58 8.13 -44.36
C GLY A 790 65.18 8.22 -43.76
N ARG A 791 65.10 9.01 -42.69
CA ARG A 791 63.83 9.33 -42.02
C ARG A 791 63.03 10.35 -42.85
N PRO A 792 61.70 10.43 -42.66
CA PRO A 792 60.90 11.50 -43.24
C PRO A 792 61.47 12.88 -42.93
N GLN A 793 61.60 13.74 -43.93
CA GLN A 793 62.16 15.10 -43.81
C GLN A 793 61.33 16.11 -44.62
N PRO A 794 61.42 17.43 -44.36
CA PRO A 794 60.77 18.43 -45.18
C PRO A 794 61.15 18.30 -46.66
N ALA A 795 60.23 18.64 -47.56
CA ALA A 795 60.42 18.44 -48.99
C ALA A 795 61.71 19.08 -49.54
N ASP A 796 62.12 20.25 -49.07
CA ASP A 796 63.33 20.93 -49.57
C ASP A 796 64.64 20.18 -49.24
N SER A 797 64.64 19.34 -48.20
CA SER A 797 65.83 18.58 -47.77
C SER A 797 66.30 17.56 -48.80
N TRP A 798 65.42 17.11 -49.70
CA TRP A 798 65.73 16.09 -50.72
C TRP A 798 66.12 16.67 -52.09
N LEU A 799 66.23 17.99 -52.26
CA LEU A 799 66.45 18.63 -53.56
C LEU A 799 67.91 18.65 -54.06
N GLY A 800 68.90 18.48 -53.17
CA GLY A 800 70.33 18.62 -53.49
C GLY A 800 70.94 17.51 -54.37
N ASP A 801 71.99 17.84 -55.13
CA ASP A 801 72.71 16.91 -56.04
C ASP A 801 73.46 15.77 -55.33
N LYS A 802 73.60 15.82 -54.00
CA LYS A 802 74.16 14.75 -53.16
C LYS A 802 73.12 13.69 -52.73
N GLY A 803 71.94 13.68 -53.34
CA GLY A 803 70.69 13.11 -52.80
C GLY A 803 70.67 11.63 -52.39
N LEU A 804 71.77 10.86 -52.48
CA LEU A 804 71.84 9.44 -52.11
C LEU A 804 73.25 9.02 -51.59
N GLU A 805 74.08 9.91 -51.04
CA GLU A 805 75.28 9.46 -50.28
C GLU A 805 74.82 8.91 -48.91
N PHE A 806 74.37 7.66 -48.88
CA PHE A 806 73.96 6.99 -47.64
C PHE A 806 75.18 6.69 -46.77
N ALA A 807 75.47 7.58 -45.82
CA ALA A 807 76.31 7.23 -44.68
C ALA A 807 75.54 6.23 -43.82
N ALA A 808 76.06 5.00 -43.68
CA ALA A 808 75.50 3.98 -42.79
C ALA A 808 75.30 4.60 -41.39
N TYR A 809 74.05 4.80 -40.98
CA TYR A 809 73.71 5.26 -39.64
C TYR A 809 73.97 4.13 -38.64
N SER A 810 75.22 3.98 -38.21
CA SER A 810 75.62 3.09 -37.13
C SER A 810 75.52 3.81 -35.78
N THR A 811 74.31 4.07 -35.29
CA THR A 811 74.09 4.33 -33.85
C THR A 811 72.63 4.11 -33.46
N PRO A 812 72.33 3.17 -32.53
CA PRO A 812 71.03 3.09 -31.91
C PRO A 812 70.94 4.18 -30.84
N CYS A 813 70.14 5.23 -31.09
CA CYS A 813 69.79 6.21 -30.07
C CYS A 813 68.27 6.23 -29.88
N ASP A 814 67.88 5.75 -28.69
CA ASP A 814 66.64 5.93 -27.93
C ASP A 814 65.35 6.25 -28.70
N ALA A 815 64.46 5.26 -28.72
CA ALA A 815 63.04 5.44 -28.95
C ALA A 815 62.42 6.23 -27.79
N ARG A 816 61.97 7.46 -28.08
CA ARG A 816 60.88 8.13 -27.39
C ARG A 816 59.97 8.77 -28.41
#